data_AF-A0A818BP21-F1
#
_entry.id   AF-A0A818BP21-F1
#
_cell.length_a   1.000
_cell.length_b   1.000
_cell.length_c   1.000
_cell.angle_alpha   90.00
_cell.angle_beta   90.00
_cell.angle_gamma   90.00
#
_symmetry.space_group_name_H-M   'P 1'
#
loop_
_entity.id
_entity.type
_entity.pdbx_description
1 polymer ?
#
loop_
_entity_poly.entity_id
_entity_poly.type
_entity_poly.pdbx_seq_one_letter_code
_entity_poly.pdbx_strand_id
1 'polypeptide(L)'
;MLIDDNVRIEYLGTNPAPDVPIFSVVLTSVVCHTIIFYNLPASTTPMMKTYIISTIHAVVSVLSVCTFYLRYTVDLTQINRIAGGGMKGTGDEIMAYSICYSIGYFIYDFLIMLLFKSARTTSALVHHVIIILGLLSGLFAKVGHSCHFYLLIEEFSTILLNLKSMYYDRPYAHHLLSVLFVISFLFSRILYGTIICGYAFRTAPRFIQLAVNAGDTTTLIFVVVQTVLCLSLRCLNFYWGILIIHTGMDMSSDDDEFDDDTTDYDEFEITDDDEDDDTDDDIDESESESQPTHFHECLRLLDGALNTNNPPVLPRWCASEQIGIIDDPMLLINGHKKCLTLPMDKREARRFIRKAVPLDMKIDIVDGISFSPSSCQLPANSFSILNPEWTTKTESYLKRSCVAQTLELDPNQIELKVSNLVLLEPSQFPRQFTWSKNEINPLAIAKLFVSLPSSYKGGKETITYQKEKHVFDLSEKDSIKSTFYTIVPASDECKHEIDFISGGYKLILIYDIIPLTPTVFYNVYIDETTAMRVGKVLETWTHGLEHDYHGYSSKIIIPFCDSFHLGNNLILHGMDRVLGTILRKTIEQYYSNKYLLYQGLIQPNRSNDGTVHACRLLTDLNLMVPTNINTLLNKIDLCLGNCNETFSGNIFSRKTRSEQGNFVNLEQLVVPIWCLVPISHKYDLLIDNIPRVLTHLEQNLIPHHCYHKETFLLIDWLLKSSKKIHFNAKLLLHQLLRLSSDDTITYDLIITIRELFEHKKFLEQFFPMTNEQEYDDIIYLLTYSKDKKIQLYLHQVFRTVLKRRSRDTDTIRDAIKFIGILLSRNVNSNFLLVLIHELLSNIFQENNPVPPSVTDLANLLALLSFSVDSYDLSCQIISQEIIRQINITKVTTTNTSTITNLLRTVLVPTIIQIYRYFINEHQICRKRKRDSMINFPSWFLSLYQTCLSLLNSYCNSPPPIPTYANLSNIFDTHCCSICEQLFIFLRDTRTFENTFIIPKDKIGHFNMIVNKFDPLIIMTKSMISDKESHQINIIKMTTCDEEICRENNLLRSLLSHFQLSNQAEHQSDTTRKKRFKPSM
;
A
#
# COMPACT_ATOMS: atom_id res chain seq x y z
N MET A 1 -48.36 -43.69 -11.13
CA MET A 1 -47.48 -44.88 -10.98
C MET A 1 -47.13 -44.95 -9.49
N LEU A 2 -47.94 -45.67 -8.73
CA LEU A 2 -47.81 -45.83 -7.28
C LEU A 2 -46.66 -46.81 -7.03
N ILE A 3 -45.56 -46.32 -6.47
CA ILE A 3 -44.43 -47.17 -6.06
C ILE A 3 -44.80 -47.71 -4.68
N ASP A 4 -44.79 -49.03 -4.59
CA ASP A 4 -45.13 -49.84 -3.42
C ASP A 4 -44.17 -49.53 -2.25
N ASP A 5 -44.72 -49.03 -1.13
CA ASP A 5 -43.99 -48.64 0.09
C ASP A 5 -43.25 -49.81 0.77
N ASN A 6 -43.42 -51.04 0.27
CA ASN A 6 -42.75 -52.24 0.75
C ASN A 6 -41.51 -52.66 -0.07
N VAL A 7 -41.06 -51.85 -1.04
CA VAL A 7 -39.69 -51.98 -1.56
C VAL A 7 -38.74 -51.48 -0.48
N ARG A 8 -38.47 -52.34 0.51
CA ARG A 8 -37.26 -52.27 1.32
C ARG A 8 -36.12 -52.09 0.35
N ILE A 9 -35.57 -50.89 0.38
CA ILE A 9 -34.53 -50.37 -0.48
C ILE A 9 -33.34 -51.35 -0.44
N GLU A 10 -33.30 -52.30 -1.38
CA GLU A 10 -32.14 -53.15 -1.71
C GLU A 10 -30.99 -52.31 -2.33
N TYR A 11 -30.86 -51.03 -1.99
CA TYR A 11 -29.78 -50.13 -2.46
C TYR A 11 -28.38 -50.58 -2.03
N LEU A 12 -28.25 -51.62 -1.21
CA LEU A 12 -26.98 -52.13 -0.73
C LEU A 12 -26.66 -53.53 -1.27
N GLY A 13 -27.54 -54.14 -2.08
CA GLY A 13 -27.37 -55.51 -2.57
C GLY A 13 -26.47 -55.63 -3.81
N THR A 14 -26.27 -54.55 -4.57
CA THR A 14 -25.32 -54.53 -5.68
C THR A 14 -23.94 -54.21 -5.12
N ASN A 15 -23.01 -55.18 -5.18
CA ASN A 15 -21.62 -55.02 -4.78
C ASN A 15 -21.10 -53.63 -5.18
N PRO A 16 -20.88 -52.70 -4.22
CA PRO A 16 -20.38 -51.37 -4.54
C PRO A 16 -19.11 -51.52 -5.37
N ALA A 17 -18.87 -50.56 -6.26
CA ALA A 17 -17.61 -50.50 -7.00
C ALA A 17 -16.44 -50.72 -6.02
N PRO A 18 -15.42 -51.50 -6.40
CA PRO A 18 -14.32 -51.85 -5.51
C PRO A 18 -13.76 -50.59 -4.85
N ASP A 19 -13.41 -50.66 -3.56
CA ASP A 19 -12.85 -49.54 -2.83
C ASP A 19 -11.58 -49.04 -3.55
N VAL A 20 -11.77 -48.02 -4.39
CA VAL A 20 -10.68 -47.36 -5.08
C VAL A 20 -9.81 -46.76 -3.97
N PRO A 21 -8.48 -46.99 -3.96
CA PRO A 21 -7.61 -46.39 -2.97
C PRO A 21 -7.43 -44.90 -3.31
N ILE A 22 -8.49 -44.09 -3.08
CA ILE A 22 -8.63 -42.69 -3.51
C ILE A 22 -7.37 -41.90 -3.18
N PHE A 23 -6.92 -41.97 -1.93
CA PHE A 23 -5.73 -41.26 -1.48
C PHE A 23 -4.47 -41.67 -2.26
N SER A 24 -4.27 -42.97 -2.48
CA SER A 24 -3.11 -43.46 -3.25
C SER A 24 -3.15 -42.96 -4.69
N VAL A 25 -4.32 -42.99 -5.35
CA VAL A 25 -4.46 -42.56 -6.75
C VAL A 25 -4.25 -41.05 -6.88
N VAL A 26 -4.85 -40.25 -5.99
CA VAL A 26 -4.67 -38.80 -5.95
C VAL A 26 -3.21 -38.46 -5.72
N LEU A 27 -2.56 -39.08 -4.72
CA LEU A 27 -1.16 -38.84 -4.41
C LEU A 27 -0.24 -39.24 -5.57
N THR A 28 -0.47 -40.41 -6.18
CA THR A 28 0.27 -40.83 -7.38
C THR A 28 0.10 -39.82 -8.51
N SER A 29 -1.11 -39.31 -8.75
CA SER A 29 -1.34 -38.26 -9.75
C SER A 29 -0.56 -36.98 -9.43
N VAL A 30 -0.59 -36.47 -8.19
CA VAL A 30 0.20 -35.28 -7.78
C VAL A 30 1.70 -35.51 -8.04
N VAL A 31 2.22 -36.66 -7.62
CA VAL A 31 3.64 -37.01 -7.79
C VAL A 31 4.01 -37.13 -9.26
N CYS A 32 3.20 -37.78 -10.08
CA CYS A 32 3.44 -37.92 -11.52
C CYS A 32 3.49 -36.57 -12.23
N HIS A 33 2.52 -35.68 -12.01
CA HIS A 33 2.54 -34.35 -12.62
C HIS A 33 3.75 -33.51 -12.14
N THR A 34 4.10 -33.63 -10.85
CA THR A 34 5.29 -32.98 -10.28
C THR A 34 6.58 -33.48 -10.95
N ILE A 35 6.72 -34.79 -11.13
CA ILE A 35 7.88 -35.40 -11.80
C ILE A 35 7.96 -34.91 -13.26
N ILE A 36 6.84 -34.87 -13.99
CA ILE A 36 6.81 -34.35 -15.37
C ILE A 36 7.28 -32.89 -15.39
N PHE A 37 6.81 -32.05 -14.48
CA PHE A 37 7.21 -30.63 -14.39
C PHE A 37 8.71 -30.43 -14.23
N TYR A 38 9.33 -31.18 -13.32
CA TYR A 38 10.76 -31.07 -13.08
C TYR A 38 11.60 -31.71 -14.20
N ASN A 39 11.06 -32.68 -14.94
CA ASN A 39 11.73 -33.29 -16.09
C ASN A 39 11.61 -32.48 -17.39
N LEU A 40 10.68 -31.52 -17.49
CA LEU A 40 10.63 -30.61 -18.63
C LEU A 40 11.90 -29.73 -18.68
N PRO A 41 12.42 -29.40 -19.88
CA PRO A 41 13.68 -28.67 -20.04
C PRO A 41 13.77 -27.42 -19.17
N ALA A 42 14.92 -27.17 -18.54
CA ALA A 42 15.14 -26.02 -17.67
C ALA A 42 14.98 -24.67 -18.38
N SER A 43 15.15 -24.63 -19.71
CA SER A 43 14.88 -23.46 -20.55
C SER A 43 13.39 -23.11 -20.66
N THR A 44 12.49 -24.04 -20.34
CA THR A 44 11.04 -23.82 -20.39
C THR A 44 10.60 -23.05 -19.14
N THR A 45 9.95 -21.91 -19.33
CA THR A 45 9.44 -21.11 -18.22
C THR A 45 8.44 -21.91 -17.38
N PRO A 46 8.32 -21.67 -16.05
CA PRO A 46 7.35 -22.37 -15.20
C PRO A 46 5.91 -22.33 -15.75
N MET A 47 5.51 -21.18 -16.31
CA MET A 47 4.20 -20.98 -16.93
C MET A 47 3.99 -21.90 -18.15
N MET A 48 4.98 -21.97 -19.05
CA MET A 48 4.91 -22.85 -20.22
C MET A 48 4.90 -24.34 -19.81
N LYS A 49 5.65 -24.72 -18.76
CA LYS A 49 5.59 -26.07 -18.20
C LYS A 49 4.20 -26.41 -17.67
N THR A 50 3.55 -25.49 -16.96
CA THR A 50 2.16 -25.65 -16.50
C THR A 50 1.21 -25.83 -17.69
N TYR A 51 1.34 -25.05 -18.76
CA TYR A 51 0.51 -25.22 -19.96
C TYR A 51 0.67 -26.60 -20.61
N ILE A 52 1.90 -27.12 -20.69
CA ILE A 52 2.14 -28.47 -21.23
C ILE A 52 1.44 -29.53 -20.37
N ILE A 53 1.60 -29.44 -19.06
CA ILE A 53 1.04 -30.43 -18.13
C ILE A 53 -0.48 -30.34 -18.05
N SER A 54 -1.03 -29.13 -18.02
CA SER A 54 -2.46 -28.85 -18.10
C SER A 54 -3.07 -29.41 -19.39
N THR A 55 -2.37 -29.29 -20.52
CA THR A 55 -2.80 -29.88 -21.80
C THR A 55 -2.81 -31.41 -21.73
N ILE A 56 -1.77 -32.03 -21.17
CA ILE A 56 -1.73 -33.49 -20.99
C ILE A 56 -2.90 -33.96 -20.11
N HIS A 57 -3.12 -33.28 -18.98
CA HIS A 57 -4.24 -33.57 -18.10
C HIS A 57 -5.59 -33.48 -18.82
N ALA A 58 -5.83 -32.36 -19.50
CA ALA A 58 -7.07 -32.11 -20.23
C ALA A 58 -7.31 -33.16 -21.32
N VAL A 59 -6.28 -33.54 -22.08
CA VAL A 59 -6.37 -34.60 -23.11
C VAL A 59 -6.76 -35.94 -22.48
N VAL A 60 -6.11 -36.35 -21.38
CA VAL A 60 -6.42 -37.61 -20.69
C VAL A 60 -7.85 -37.59 -20.13
N SER A 61 -8.26 -36.49 -19.53
CA SER A 61 -9.61 -36.29 -18.98
C SER A 61 -10.67 -36.40 -20.08
N VAL A 62 -10.53 -35.66 -21.18
CA VAL A 62 -11.46 -35.68 -22.31
C VAL A 62 -11.51 -37.06 -22.97
N LEU A 63 -10.35 -37.68 -23.22
CA LEU A 63 -10.29 -39.01 -23.82
C LEU A 63 -10.92 -40.08 -22.93
N SER A 64 -10.81 -39.96 -21.60
CA SER A 64 -11.45 -40.91 -20.69
C SER A 64 -12.97 -40.85 -20.78
N VAL A 65 -13.54 -39.64 -20.81
CA VAL A 65 -14.99 -39.41 -21.00
C VAL A 65 -15.46 -39.87 -22.37
N CYS A 66 -14.74 -39.51 -23.46
CA CYS A 66 -15.07 -39.96 -24.81
C CYS A 66 -15.00 -41.49 -24.95
N THR A 67 -13.97 -42.13 -24.39
CA THR A 67 -13.83 -43.59 -24.41
C THR A 67 -14.97 -44.25 -23.65
N PHE A 68 -15.42 -43.66 -22.55
CA PHE A 68 -16.58 -44.12 -21.81
C PHE A 68 -17.86 -44.01 -22.67
N TYR A 69 -18.10 -42.86 -23.31
CA TYR A 69 -19.23 -42.66 -24.23
C TYR A 69 -19.26 -43.67 -25.39
N LEU A 70 -18.08 -44.05 -25.92
CA LEU A 70 -17.99 -45.02 -27.02
C LEU A 70 -18.26 -46.46 -26.59
N ARG A 71 -18.00 -46.81 -25.32
CA ARG A 71 -18.12 -48.18 -24.81
C ARG A 71 -19.42 -48.46 -24.08
N TYR A 72 -20.02 -47.44 -23.47
CA TYR A 72 -21.13 -47.59 -22.56
C TYR A 72 -22.28 -46.66 -22.91
N THR A 73 -23.50 -47.18 -22.80
CA THR A 73 -24.71 -46.35 -22.93
C THR A 73 -24.81 -45.42 -21.74
N VAL A 74 -24.84 -44.13 -22.01
CA VAL A 74 -25.01 -43.11 -20.98
C VAL A 74 -26.49 -42.92 -20.73
N ASP A 75 -26.97 -43.60 -19.69
CA ASP A 75 -28.33 -43.45 -19.19
C ASP A 75 -28.33 -42.51 -17.96
N LEU A 76 -28.45 -41.21 -18.22
CA LEU A 76 -28.57 -40.19 -17.16
C LEU A 76 -29.89 -40.30 -16.39
N THR A 77 -30.83 -41.14 -16.83
CA THR A 77 -32.10 -41.36 -16.13
C THR A 77 -31.98 -42.39 -15.00
N GLN A 78 -30.93 -43.22 -15.01
CA GLN A 78 -30.62 -44.16 -13.94
C GLN A 78 -30.01 -43.43 -12.73
N ILE A 79 -30.88 -42.85 -11.92
CA ILE A 79 -30.51 -42.15 -10.67
C ILE A 79 -29.61 -43.00 -9.81
N ASN A 80 -29.84 -44.32 -9.72
CA ASN A 80 -29.04 -45.23 -8.90
C ASN A 80 -27.57 -45.29 -9.34
N ARG A 81 -27.30 -45.17 -10.64
CA ARG A 81 -25.94 -45.15 -11.18
C ARG A 81 -25.24 -43.83 -10.85
N ILE A 82 -25.96 -42.72 -10.95
CA ILE A 82 -25.48 -41.37 -10.56
C ILE A 82 -25.29 -41.26 -9.04
N ALA A 83 -26.13 -41.97 -8.28
CA ALA A 83 -26.20 -41.98 -6.83
C ALA A 83 -25.11 -42.80 -6.16
N GLY A 84 -24.92 -44.02 -6.65
CA GLY A 84 -24.18 -45.06 -5.94
C GLY A 84 -22.69 -45.09 -6.27
N GLY A 85 -22.16 -44.10 -6.98
CA GLY A 85 -20.78 -44.13 -7.46
C GLY A 85 -20.55 -45.19 -8.56
N GLY A 86 -21.62 -45.55 -9.29
CA GLY A 86 -21.59 -46.50 -10.40
C GLY A 86 -21.82 -47.96 -10.04
N MET A 87 -21.94 -48.81 -11.06
CA MET A 87 -22.12 -50.26 -10.94
C MET A 87 -20.85 -51.02 -11.32
N LYS A 88 -20.41 -51.93 -10.44
CA LYS A 88 -19.26 -52.80 -10.72
C LYS A 88 -19.48 -53.62 -11.99
N GLY A 89 -18.47 -53.68 -12.86
CA GLY A 89 -18.49 -54.40 -14.13
C GLY A 89 -19.12 -53.62 -15.29
N THR A 90 -19.62 -52.41 -15.06
CA THR A 90 -20.20 -51.56 -16.12
C THR A 90 -19.22 -50.50 -16.65
N GLY A 91 -17.96 -50.55 -16.21
CA GLY A 91 -16.93 -49.58 -16.56
C GLY A 91 -16.93 -48.33 -15.69
N ASP A 92 -17.91 -48.17 -14.80
CA ASP A 92 -18.01 -47.01 -13.91
C ASP A 92 -16.81 -46.88 -12.97
N GLU A 93 -16.04 -47.96 -12.76
CA GLU A 93 -14.79 -47.90 -12.00
C GLU A 93 -13.82 -46.86 -12.59
N ILE A 94 -13.80 -46.73 -13.92
CA ILE A 94 -12.92 -45.76 -14.60
C ILE A 94 -13.27 -44.31 -14.23
N MET A 95 -14.53 -44.04 -13.87
CA MET A 95 -14.98 -42.70 -13.49
C MET A 95 -14.27 -42.23 -12.24
N ALA A 96 -14.26 -43.07 -11.20
CA ALA A 96 -13.62 -42.77 -9.93
C ALA A 96 -12.11 -42.58 -10.09
N TYR A 97 -11.44 -43.43 -10.89
CA TYR A 97 -10.01 -43.27 -11.19
C TYR A 97 -9.71 -41.96 -11.95
N SER A 98 -10.55 -41.61 -12.93
CA SER A 98 -10.39 -40.38 -13.73
C SER A 98 -10.62 -39.11 -12.90
N ILE A 99 -11.57 -39.14 -11.97
CA ILE A 99 -11.78 -38.06 -11.01
C ILE A 99 -10.60 -37.95 -10.04
N CYS A 100 -10.12 -39.06 -9.48
CA CYS A 100 -8.94 -39.07 -8.60
C CYS A 100 -7.69 -38.54 -9.34
N TYR A 101 -7.51 -38.93 -10.60
CA TYR A 101 -6.47 -38.39 -11.47
C TYR A 101 -6.58 -36.87 -11.59
N SER A 102 -7.79 -36.35 -11.84
CA SER A 102 -8.06 -34.92 -12.00
C SER A 102 -7.86 -34.13 -10.71
N ILE A 103 -8.31 -34.65 -9.57
CA ILE A 103 -8.04 -34.03 -8.27
C ILE A 103 -6.53 -33.93 -8.00
N GLY A 104 -5.78 -35.00 -8.31
CA GLY A 104 -4.33 -34.96 -8.16
C GLY A 104 -3.67 -33.92 -9.06
N TYR A 105 -4.16 -33.74 -10.29
CA TYR A 105 -3.73 -32.64 -11.15
C TYR A 105 -4.06 -31.27 -10.53
N PHE A 106 -5.30 -31.03 -10.09
CA PHE A 106 -5.70 -29.73 -9.54
C PHE A 106 -4.93 -29.39 -8.26
N ILE A 107 -4.63 -30.37 -7.40
CA ILE A 107 -3.77 -30.17 -6.22
C ILE A 107 -2.35 -29.81 -6.66
N TYR A 108 -1.79 -30.52 -7.65
CA TYR A 108 -0.49 -30.19 -8.22
C TYR A 108 -0.46 -28.75 -8.77
N ASP A 109 -1.45 -28.37 -9.60
CA ASP A 109 -1.51 -27.05 -10.23
C ASP A 109 -1.70 -25.94 -9.19
N PHE A 110 -2.52 -26.19 -8.16
CA PHE A 110 -2.66 -25.32 -7.00
C PHE A 110 -1.33 -25.11 -6.26
N LEU A 111 -0.55 -26.16 -6.01
CA LEU A 111 0.77 -26.05 -5.40
C LEU A 111 1.75 -25.26 -6.29
N ILE A 112 1.73 -25.45 -7.61
CA ILE A 112 2.55 -24.69 -8.54
C ILE A 112 2.17 -23.20 -8.56
N MET A 113 0.88 -22.87 -8.54
CA MET A 113 0.41 -21.48 -8.40
C MET A 113 0.86 -20.84 -7.08
N LEU A 114 0.95 -21.61 -5.99
CA LEU A 114 1.49 -21.10 -4.72
C LEU A 114 3.00 -20.88 -4.77
N LEU A 115 3.75 -21.76 -5.44
CA LEU A 115 5.20 -21.70 -5.53
C LEU A 115 5.71 -20.65 -6.54
N PHE A 116 5.00 -20.48 -7.66
CA PHE A 116 5.43 -19.62 -8.76
C PHE A 116 4.41 -18.49 -8.99
N LYS A 117 4.78 -17.28 -8.56
CA LYS A 117 3.92 -16.08 -8.71
C LYS A 117 3.50 -15.83 -10.16
N SER A 118 4.33 -16.20 -11.15
CA SER A 118 4.03 -16.05 -12.58
C SER A 118 2.90 -16.96 -13.09
N ALA A 119 2.62 -18.07 -12.42
CA ALA A 119 1.51 -18.96 -12.76
C ALA A 119 0.20 -18.59 -12.04
N ARG A 120 0.23 -17.59 -11.13
CA ARG A 120 -0.87 -17.33 -10.20
C ARG A 120 -1.72 -16.15 -10.63
N THR A 121 -2.99 -16.42 -10.93
CA THR A 121 -4.06 -15.42 -10.91
C THR A 121 -5.04 -15.73 -9.77
N THR A 122 -5.65 -14.70 -9.18
CA THR A 122 -6.62 -14.87 -8.09
C THR A 122 -7.85 -15.64 -8.54
N SER A 123 -8.32 -15.38 -9.76
CA SER A 123 -9.45 -16.09 -10.37
C SER A 123 -9.15 -17.57 -10.59
N ALA A 124 -7.97 -17.92 -11.11
CA ALA A 124 -7.57 -19.32 -11.27
C ALA A 124 -7.44 -20.03 -9.92
N LEU A 125 -6.89 -19.37 -8.91
CA LEU A 125 -6.74 -19.95 -7.57
C LEU A 125 -8.11 -20.25 -6.95
N VAL A 126 -9.05 -19.30 -7.01
CA VAL A 126 -10.44 -19.51 -6.53
C VAL A 126 -11.13 -20.63 -7.29
N HIS A 127 -10.98 -20.67 -8.62
CA HIS A 127 -11.51 -21.74 -9.46
C HIS A 127 -11.01 -23.12 -9.03
N HIS A 128 -9.70 -23.26 -8.81
CA HIS A 128 -9.10 -24.52 -8.37
C HIS A 128 -9.58 -24.94 -6.99
N VAL A 129 -9.71 -24.00 -6.04
CA VAL A 129 -10.25 -24.30 -4.71
C VAL A 129 -11.69 -24.83 -4.81
N ILE A 130 -12.54 -24.18 -5.61
CA ILE A 130 -13.94 -24.60 -5.82
C ILE A 130 -14.00 -26.00 -6.45
N ILE A 131 -13.20 -26.27 -7.49
CA ILE A 131 -13.16 -27.57 -8.16
C ILE A 131 -12.64 -28.67 -7.22
N ILE A 132 -11.53 -28.43 -6.52
CA ILE A 132 -10.96 -29.41 -5.58
C ILE A 132 -11.99 -29.76 -4.49
N LEU A 133 -12.64 -28.76 -3.89
CA LEU A 133 -13.68 -28.99 -2.89
C LEU A 133 -14.90 -29.70 -3.46
N GLY A 134 -15.32 -29.36 -4.68
CA GLY A 134 -16.44 -30.02 -5.37
C GLY A 134 -16.16 -31.49 -5.64
N LEU A 135 -15.02 -31.79 -6.26
CA LEU A 135 -14.63 -33.16 -6.59
C LEU A 135 -14.37 -34.00 -5.33
N LEU A 136 -13.68 -33.46 -4.32
CA LEU A 136 -13.42 -34.16 -3.06
C LEU A 136 -14.71 -34.42 -2.28
N SER A 137 -15.60 -33.44 -2.15
CA SER A 137 -16.87 -33.62 -1.44
C SER A 137 -17.72 -34.72 -2.08
N GLY A 138 -17.79 -34.76 -3.42
CA GLY A 138 -18.42 -35.87 -4.13
C GLY A 138 -17.74 -37.20 -3.84
N LEU A 139 -16.40 -37.28 -3.95
CA LEU A 139 -15.60 -38.47 -3.62
C LEU A 139 -15.87 -39.02 -2.22
N PHE A 140 -15.82 -38.16 -1.20
CA PHE A 140 -16.04 -38.56 0.19
C PHE A 140 -17.48 -38.99 0.47
N ALA A 141 -18.47 -38.29 -0.11
CA ALA A 141 -19.88 -38.65 0.05
C ALA A 141 -20.26 -39.91 -0.72
N LYS A 142 -19.41 -40.37 -1.65
CA LYS A 142 -19.77 -41.38 -2.68
C LYS A 142 -20.98 -40.98 -3.53
N VAL A 143 -21.27 -39.68 -3.64
CA VAL A 143 -22.40 -39.13 -4.39
C VAL A 143 -21.90 -38.29 -5.56
N GLY A 144 -22.51 -38.47 -6.74
CA GLY A 144 -22.32 -37.58 -7.88
C GLY A 144 -21.00 -37.76 -8.63
N HIS A 145 -20.24 -38.85 -8.40
CA HIS A 145 -19.02 -39.13 -9.19
C HIS A 145 -19.32 -39.19 -10.67
N SER A 146 -20.42 -39.82 -11.08
CA SER A 146 -20.79 -39.86 -12.50
C SER A 146 -20.97 -38.45 -13.07
N CYS A 147 -21.60 -37.53 -12.33
CA CYS A 147 -21.73 -36.13 -12.77
C CYS A 147 -20.36 -35.47 -12.90
N HIS A 148 -19.50 -35.58 -11.88
CA HIS A 148 -18.14 -35.05 -11.92
C HIS A 148 -17.30 -35.62 -13.06
N PHE A 149 -17.43 -36.92 -13.34
CA PHE A 149 -16.76 -37.57 -14.46
C PHE A 149 -17.22 -36.98 -15.79
N TYR A 150 -18.52 -36.84 -16.01
CA TYR A 150 -19.03 -36.22 -17.25
C TYR A 150 -18.61 -34.74 -17.37
N LEU A 151 -18.48 -34.03 -16.26
CA LEU A 151 -17.96 -32.66 -16.25
C LEU A 151 -16.46 -32.59 -16.62
N LEU A 152 -15.70 -33.68 -16.62
CA LEU A 152 -14.32 -33.67 -17.11
C LEU A 152 -14.20 -33.36 -18.61
N ILE A 153 -15.29 -33.48 -19.39
CA ILE A 153 -15.30 -33.03 -20.79
C ILE A 153 -15.12 -31.51 -20.91
N GLU A 154 -15.37 -30.75 -19.83
CA GLU A 154 -15.18 -29.29 -19.79
C GLU A 154 -13.72 -28.89 -20.01
N GLU A 155 -12.79 -29.82 -19.76
CA GLU A 155 -11.37 -29.63 -20.05
C GLU A 155 -11.06 -29.59 -21.56
N PHE A 156 -12.02 -29.89 -22.43
CA PHE A 156 -11.84 -29.78 -23.89
C PHE A 156 -11.41 -28.36 -24.31
N SER A 157 -12.00 -27.33 -23.69
CA SER A 157 -11.60 -25.95 -23.96
C SER A 157 -10.20 -25.63 -23.44
N THR A 158 -9.75 -26.29 -22.37
CA THR A 158 -8.43 -26.09 -21.76
C THR A 158 -7.30 -26.49 -22.71
N ILE A 159 -7.52 -27.54 -23.54
CA ILE A 159 -6.56 -27.94 -24.58
C ILE A 159 -6.29 -26.77 -25.54
N LEU A 160 -7.37 -26.17 -26.05
CA LEU A 160 -7.28 -25.09 -27.03
C LEU A 160 -6.79 -23.78 -26.41
N LEU A 161 -7.16 -23.50 -25.15
CA LEU A 161 -6.62 -22.38 -24.38
C LEU A 161 -5.11 -22.46 -24.21
N ASN A 162 -4.60 -23.62 -23.79
CA ASN A 162 -3.17 -23.80 -23.57
C ASN A 162 -2.40 -23.77 -24.90
N LEU A 163 -2.93 -24.40 -25.95
CA LEU A 163 -2.32 -24.35 -27.27
C LEU A 163 -2.29 -22.92 -27.82
N LYS A 164 -3.36 -22.14 -27.66
CA LYS A 164 -3.37 -20.70 -28.02
C LYS A 164 -2.17 -19.99 -27.38
N SER A 165 -1.98 -20.15 -26.08
CA SER A 165 -0.86 -19.54 -25.34
C SER A 165 0.51 -20.05 -25.80
N MET A 166 0.64 -21.32 -26.17
CA MET A 166 1.90 -21.89 -26.67
C MET A 166 2.28 -21.38 -28.06
N TYR A 167 1.29 -21.04 -28.89
CA TYR A 167 1.48 -20.57 -30.26
C TYR A 167 1.28 -19.06 -30.41
N TYR A 168 1.45 -18.31 -29.32
CA TYR A 168 1.33 -16.86 -29.30
C TYR A 168 2.24 -16.17 -30.35
N ASP A 169 3.45 -16.67 -30.56
CA ASP A 169 4.41 -16.12 -31.53
C ASP A 169 4.03 -16.37 -33.00
N ARG A 170 2.94 -17.11 -33.27
CA ARG A 170 2.45 -17.42 -34.61
C ARG A 170 1.05 -16.85 -34.78
N PRO A 171 0.88 -15.65 -35.35
CA PRO A 171 -0.38 -14.91 -35.32
C PRO A 171 -1.55 -15.71 -35.92
N TYR A 172 -1.33 -16.38 -37.06
CA TYR A 172 -2.36 -17.22 -37.68
C TYR A 172 -2.80 -18.41 -36.79
N ALA A 173 -1.83 -19.10 -36.17
CA ALA A 173 -2.14 -20.22 -35.28
C ALA A 173 -2.81 -19.73 -34.00
N HIS A 174 -2.34 -18.63 -33.44
CA HIS A 174 -2.94 -17.98 -32.26
C HIS A 174 -4.39 -17.55 -32.52
N HIS A 175 -4.67 -16.94 -33.67
CA HIS A 175 -6.02 -16.53 -34.07
C HIS A 175 -6.93 -17.76 -34.22
N LEU A 176 -6.51 -18.76 -35.01
CA LEU A 176 -7.27 -20.00 -35.19
C LEU A 176 -7.56 -20.70 -33.85
N LEU A 177 -6.54 -20.84 -32.99
CA LEU A 177 -6.70 -21.45 -31.66
C LEU A 177 -7.55 -20.60 -30.73
N SER A 178 -7.58 -19.28 -30.90
CA SER A 178 -8.49 -18.39 -30.16
C SER A 178 -9.94 -18.65 -30.54
N VAL A 179 -10.26 -18.69 -31.83
CA VAL A 179 -11.62 -18.99 -32.31
C VAL A 179 -12.05 -20.39 -31.86
N LEU A 180 -11.20 -21.39 -32.03
CA LEU A 180 -11.47 -22.74 -31.56
C LEU A 180 -11.65 -22.80 -30.03
N PHE A 181 -10.86 -22.05 -29.27
CA PHE A 181 -11.03 -21.93 -27.83
C PHE A 181 -12.42 -21.36 -27.47
N VAL A 182 -12.87 -20.28 -28.11
CA VAL A 182 -14.20 -19.71 -27.83
C VAL A 182 -15.30 -20.73 -28.13
N ILE A 183 -15.27 -21.35 -29.31
CA ILE A 183 -16.27 -22.35 -29.72
C ILE A 183 -16.28 -23.52 -28.74
N SER A 184 -15.12 -24.07 -28.41
CA SER A 184 -15.00 -25.20 -27.48
C SER A 184 -15.42 -24.83 -26.06
N PHE A 185 -15.14 -23.62 -25.58
CA PHE A 185 -15.55 -23.14 -24.26
C PHE A 185 -17.08 -23.02 -24.17
N LEU A 186 -17.71 -22.39 -25.16
CA LEU A 186 -19.17 -22.27 -25.23
C LEU A 186 -19.83 -23.65 -25.31
N PHE A 187 -19.28 -24.56 -26.12
CA PHE A 187 -19.82 -25.90 -26.26
C PHE A 187 -19.64 -26.75 -24.98
N SER A 188 -18.42 -26.88 -24.47
CA SER A 188 -18.13 -27.82 -23.37
C SER A 188 -18.57 -27.27 -22.00
N ARG A 189 -18.25 -26.02 -21.67
CA ARG A 189 -18.48 -25.45 -20.34
C ARG A 189 -19.85 -24.81 -20.19
N ILE A 190 -20.32 -24.08 -21.21
CA ILE A 190 -21.62 -23.40 -21.14
C ILE A 190 -22.74 -24.38 -21.48
N LEU A 191 -22.78 -24.91 -22.70
CA LEU A 191 -23.89 -25.77 -23.13
C LEU A 191 -23.88 -27.13 -22.42
N TYR A 192 -22.84 -27.93 -22.66
CA TYR A 192 -22.80 -29.30 -22.16
C TYR A 192 -22.74 -29.36 -20.63
N GLY A 193 -21.86 -28.56 -20.02
CA GLY A 193 -21.75 -28.48 -18.57
C GLY A 193 -23.05 -28.08 -17.86
N THR A 194 -23.84 -27.17 -18.45
CA THR A 194 -25.15 -26.79 -17.92
C THR A 194 -26.17 -27.92 -18.06
N ILE A 195 -26.14 -28.67 -19.17
CA ILE A 195 -26.99 -29.87 -19.33
C ILE A 195 -26.69 -30.88 -18.21
N ILE A 196 -25.41 -31.16 -17.93
CA ILE A 196 -25.01 -32.10 -16.88
C ILE A 196 -25.37 -31.60 -15.48
N CYS A 197 -25.04 -30.35 -15.09
CA CYS A 197 -25.50 -29.81 -13.78
C CYS A 197 -27.04 -29.78 -13.74
N GLY A 198 -27.75 -29.52 -14.85
CA GLY A 198 -29.21 -29.56 -14.93
C GLY A 198 -29.80 -30.94 -14.60
N TYR A 199 -29.19 -32.01 -15.13
CA TYR A 199 -29.53 -33.38 -14.73
C TYR A 199 -29.21 -33.63 -13.24
N ALA A 200 -28.05 -33.18 -12.76
CA ALA A 200 -27.69 -33.30 -11.35
C ALA A 200 -28.74 -32.62 -10.44
N PHE A 201 -29.13 -31.38 -10.73
CA PHE A 201 -30.15 -30.64 -9.98
C PHE A 201 -31.54 -31.28 -10.07
N ARG A 202 -31.93 -31.82 -11.23
CA ARG A 202 -33.19 -32.56 -11.36
C ARG A 202 -33.22 -33.80 -10.44
N THR A 203 -32.08 -34.43 -10.21
CA THR A 203 -31.98 -35.59 -9.32
C THR A 203 -31.80 -35.23 -7.84
N ALA A 204 -31.22 -34.07 -7.53
CA ALA A 204 -30.87 -33.67 -6.17
C ALA A 204 -32.04 -33.73 -5.15
N PRO A 205 -33.29 -33.32 -5.46
CA PRO A 205 -34.40 -33.44 -4.51
C PRO A 205 -34.67 -34.88 -4.05
N ARG A 206 -34.53 -35.86 -4.95
CA ARG A 206 -34.70 -37.28 -4.61
C ARG A 206 -33.59 -37.76 -3.69
N PHE A 207 -32.35 -37.29 -3.90
CA PHE A 207 -31.23 -37.58 -3.00
C PHE A 207 -31.43 -36.99 -1.61
N ILE A 208 -31.85 -35.72 -1.55
CA ILE A 208 -32.14 -35.04 -0.29
C ILE A 208 -33.23 -35.81 0.46
N GLN A 209 -34.30 -36.21 -0.23
CA GLN A 209 -35.36 -37.01 0.37
C GLN A 209 -34.86 -38.37 0.89
N LEU A 210 -34.03 -39.07 0.12
CA LEU A 210 -33.43 -40.34 0.54
C LEU A 210 -32.50 -40.18 1.75
N ALA A 211 -31.63 -39.17 1.76
CA ALA A 211 -30.72 -38.87 2.86
C ALA A 211 -31.48 -38.49 4.14
N VAL A 212 -32.53 -37.68 4.01
CA VAL A 212 -33.43 -37.29 5.12
C VAL A 212 -34.16 -38.52 5.67
N ASN A 213 -34.72 -39.36 4.81
CA ASN A 213 -35.42 -40.58 5.22
C ASN A 213 -34.49 -41.60 5.89
N ALA A 214 -33.23 -41.67 5.47
CA ALA A 214 -32.21 -42.51 6.08
C ALA A 214 -31.65 -41.94 7.40
N GLY A 215 -31.94 -40.67 7.73
CA GLY A 215 -31.33 -39.97 8.86
C GLY A 215 -29.82 -39.71 8.68
N ASP A 216 -29.31 -39.75 7.45
CA ASP A 216 -27.89 -39.52 7.15
C ASP A 216 -27.61 -38.02 6.95
N THR A 217 -27.42 -37.34 8.08
CA THR A 217 -27.09 -35.91 8.10
C THR A 217 -25.80 -35.57 7.35
N THR A 218 -24.86 -36.52 7.26
CA THR A 218 -23.55 -36.29 6.63
C THR A 218 -23.71 -36.19 5.12
N THR A 219 -24.40 -37.18 4.54
CA THR A 219 -24.73 -37.17 3.11
C THR A 219 -25.59 -35.96 2.74
N LEU A 220 -26.55 -35.59 3.59
CA LEU A 220 -27.35 -34.37 3.37
C LEU A 220 -26.49 -33.11 3.29
N ILE A 221 -25.55 -32.92 4.22
CA ILE A 221 -24.63 -31.76 4.21
C ILE A 221 -23.79 -31.77 2.93
N PHE A 222 -23.24 -32.91 2.53
CA PHE A 222 -22.42 -33.01 1.32
C PHE A 222 -23.22 -32.72 0.06
N VAL A 223 -24.47 -33.21 -0.06
CA VAL A 223 -25.34 -32.90 -1.20
C VAL A 223 -25.63 -31.41 -1.29
N VAL A 224 -25.90 -30.74 -0.15
CA VAL A 224 -26.10 -29.29 -0.11
C VAL A 224 -24.83 -28.54 -0.52
N VAL A 225 -23.67 -28.90 0.04
CA VAL A 225 -22.38 -28.29 -0.29
C VAL A 225 -22.07 -28.45 -1.78
N GLN A 226 -22.26 -29.66 -2.32
CA GLN A 226 -21.99 -29.96 -3.72
C GLN A 226 -22.95 -29.23 -4.66
N THR A 227 -24.22 -29.05 -4.27
CA THR A 227 -25.21 -28.24 -4.99
C THR A 227 -24.73 -26.79 -5.09
N VAL A 228 -24.28 -26.20 -3.98
CA VAL A 228 -23.74 -24.84 -3.94
C VAL A 228 -22.46 -24.71 -4.78
N LEU A 229 -21.58 -25.71 -4.75
CA LEU A 229 -20.35 -25.73 -5.53
C LEU A 229 -20.61 -25.90 -7.05
N CYS A 230 -21.56 -26.76 -7.49
CA CYS A 230 -21.96 -26.85 -8.93
C CYS A 230 -22.49 -25.49 -9.39
N LEU A 231 -23.36 -24.85 -8.60
CA LEU A 231 -23.96 -23.56 -8.94
C LEU A 231 -22.88 -22.48 -9.04
N SER A 232 -21.98 -22.41 -8.06
CA SER A 232 -20.86 -21.46 -8.06
C SER A 232 -19.94 -21.67 -9.28
N LEU A 233 -19.65 -22.92 -9.62
CA LEU A 233 -18.86 -23.27 -10.81
C LEU A 233 -19.57 -22.86 -12.10
N ARG A 234 -20.90 -23.03 -12.19
CA ARG A 234 -21.69 -22.57 -13.34
C ARG A 234 -21.67 -21.05 -13.46
N CYS A 235 -21.93 -20.32 -12.39
CA CYS A 235 -21.87 -18.86 -12.38
C CYS A 235 -20.50 -18.34 -12.84
N LEU A 236 -19.41 -18.97 -12.39
CA LEU A 236 -18.05 -18.63 -12.82
C LEU A 236 -17.81 -18.92 -14.30
N ASN A 237 -18.30 -20.05 -14.82
CA ASN A 237 -18.20 -20.37 -16.24
C ASN A 237 -19.02 -19.40 -17.10
N PHE A 238 -20.23 -19.03 -16.70
CA PHE A 238 -21.03 -18.01 -17.40
C PHE A 238 -20.36 -16.64 -17.37
N TYR A 239 -19.82 -16.23 -16.23
CA TYR A 239 -19.05 -14.99 -16.11
C TYR A 239 -17.88 -14.95 -17.10
N TRP A 240 -17.08 -16.02 -17.18
CA TRP A 240 -16.01 -16.12 -18.16
C TRP A 240 -16.51 -16.20 -19.61
N GLY A 241 -17.64 -16.87 -19.86
CA GLY A 241 -18.26 -16.90 -21.17
C GLY A 241 -18.62 -15.50 -21.67
N ILE A 242 -19.22 -14.67 -20.80
CA ILE A 242 -19.56 -13.27 -21.10
C ILE A 242 -18.29 -12.47 -21.41
N LEU A 243 -17.24 -12.59 -20.58
CA LEU A 243 -15.96 -11.90 -20.82
C LEU A 243 -15.31 -12.31 -22.14
N ILE A 244 -15.34 -13.60 -22.48
CA ILE A 244 -14.77 -14.12 -23.72
C ILE A 244 -15.54 -13.59 -24.93
N ILE A 245 -16.88 -13.54 -24.86
CA ILE A 245 -17.72 -13.00 -25.95
C ILE A 245 -17.44 -11.51 -26.13
N HIS A 246 -17.44 -10.72 -25.05
CA HIS A 246 -17.17 -9.28 -25.13
C HIS A 246 -15.80 -8.99 -25.75
N THR A 247 -14.76 -9.67 -25.26
CA THR A 247 -13.39 -9.50 -25.79
C THR A 247 -13.29 -9.98 -27.25
N GLY A 248 -14.10 -10.96 -27.66
CA GLY A 248 -14.14 -11.45 -29.03
C GLY A 248 -14.84 -10.49 -29.99
N MET A 249 -15.90 -9.81 -29.54
CA MET A 249 -16.64 -8.83 -30.35
C MET A 249 -15.87 -7.52 -30.54
N ASP A 250 -15.14 -7.08 -29.52
CA ASP A 250 -14.28 -5.89 -29.63
C ASP A 250 -13.17 -6.08 -30.67
N MET A 251 -12.76 -7.32 -30.96
CA MET A 251 -11.76 -7.59 -32.01
C MET A 251 -12.33 -7.54 -33.43
N SER A 252 -13.66 -7.60 -33.61
CA SER A 252 -14.28 -7.53 -34.94
C SER A 252 -14.62 -6.11 -35.38
N SER A 253 -14.73 -5.14 -34.47
CA SER A 253 -15.14 -3.77 -34.82
C SER A 253 -14.03 -2.89 -35.39
N ASP A 254 -12.77 -3.31 -35.28
CA ASP A 254 -11.61 -2.49 -35.68
C ASP A 254 -11.09 -2.81 -37.10
N ASP A 255 -11.63 -3.84 -37.76
CA ASP A 255 -11.13 -4.33 -39.07
C ASP A 255 -12.01 -3.89 -40.27
N ASP A 256 -13.17 -3.24 -40.06
CA ASP A 256 -14.11 -2.88 -41.13
C ASP A 256 -13.91 -1.46 -41.72
N GLU A 257 -12.85 -0.75 -41.37
CA GLU A 257 -12.54 0.59 -41.93
C GLU A 257 -11.43 0.57 -43.00
N PHE A 258 -11.27 -0.57 -43.71
CA PHE A 258 -10.34 -0.71 -44.82
C PHE A 258 -11.07 -1.12 -46.12
N ASP A 259 -11.00 -0.22 -47.11
CA ASP A 259 -11.40 -0.33 -48.52
C ASP A 259 -12.90 -0.12 -48.89
N ASP A 260 -13.28 1.15 -49.09
CA ASP A 260 -14.12 1.50 -50.26
C ASP A 260 -13.68 2.84 -50.87
N ASP A 261 -12.61 2.80 -51.66
CA ASP A 261 -12.23 3.89 -52.55
C ASP A 261 -11.71 3.31 -53.88
N THR A 262 -12.57 2.56 -54.58
CA THR A 262 -12.39 2.24 -56.01
C THR A 262 -13.71 2.26 -56.78
N THR A 263 -14.06 3.45 -57.27
CA THR A 263 -14.53 3.80 -58.63
C THR A 263 -15.72 3.05 -59.28
N ASP A 264 -16.73 3.86 -59.62
CA ASP A 264 -17.62 3.84 -60.80
C ASP A 264 -18.41 2.56 -61.11
N TYR A 265 -19.74 2.60 -60.94
CA TYR A 265 -20.73 2.33 -62.01
C TYR A 265 -22.17 2.65 -61.53
N ASP A 266 -22.75 3.67 -62.16
CA ASP A 266 -24.14 3.90 -62.57
C ASP A 266 -25.34 3.42 -61.70
N GLU A 267 -26.01 4.43 -61.13
CA GLU A 267 -27.43 4.76 -61.37
C GLU A 267 -28.46 3.62 -61.24
N PHE A 268 -29.20 3.59 -60.12
CA PHE A 268 -30.65 3.31 -60.13
C PHE A 268 -31.33 3.88 -58.87
N GLU A 269 -32.16 4.91 -59.09
CA GLU A 269 -33.17 5.43 -58.15
C GLU A 269 -34.23 4.35 -57.88
N ILE A 270 -34.51 4.02 -56.60
CA ILE A 270 -35.86 3.68 -56.09
C ILE A 270 -36.00 4.17 -54.64
N THR A 271 -36.76 5.27 -54.56
CA THR A 271 -37.70 5.79 -53.55
C THR A 271 -38.07 4.97 -52.30
N ASP A 272 -38.17 5.73 -51.20
CA ASP A 272 -39.22 5.77 -50.16
C ASP A 272 -39.66 4.46 -49.48
N ASP A 273 -39.52 4.40 -48.15
CA ASP A 273 -40.68 4.33 -47.25
C ASP A 273 -40.27 4.49 -45.78
N ASP A 274 -41.06 5.33 -45.11
CA ASP A 274 -41.09 5.66 -43.69
C ASP A 274 -41.27 4.41 -42.79
N GLU A 275 -40.83 4.47 -41.54
CA GLU A 275 -41.71 4.22 -40.39
C GLU A 275 -41.01 4.50 -39.04
N ASP A 276 -41.66 5.41 -38.32
CA ASP A 276 -41.47 5.76 -36.91
C ASP A 276 -41.59 4.53 -36.00
N ASP A 277 -40.83 4.49 -34.90
CA ASP A 277 -41.37 3.89 -33.68
C ASP A 277 -40.76 4.55 -32.42
N ASP A 278 -41.53 5.53 -31.93
CA ASP A 278 -41.44 6.10 -30.60
C ASP A 278 -41.73 5.01 -29.55
N THR A 279 -40.78 4.75 -28.64
CA THR A 279 -41.13 4.17 -27.34
C THR A 279 -40.44 4.93 -26.22
N ASP A 280 -41.19 5.89 -25.69
CA ASP A 280 -41.05 6.47 -24.36
C ASP A 280 -41.09 5.37 -23.29
N ASP A 281 -40.06 5.31 -22.44
CA ASP A 281 -40.16 4.69 -21.12
C ASP A 281 -39.52 5.64 -20.10
N ASP A 282 -40.36 6.53 -19.57
CA ASP A 282 -40.13 7.34 -18.38
C ASP A 282 -39.89 6.44 -17.17
N ILE A 283 -38.66 6.43 -16.65
CA ILE A 283 -38.37 5.95 -15.29
C ILE A 283 -37.97 7.15 -14.43
N ASP A 284 -38.94 7.56 -13.61
CA ASP A 284 -38.80 8.48 -12.48
C ASP A 284 -37.63 8.07 -11.57
N GLU A 285 -36.53 8.81 -11.62
CA GLU A 285 -35.55 8.85 -10.53
C GLU A 285 -35.74 10.11 -9.70
N SER A 286 -36.24 9.86 -8.48
CA SER A 286 -36.56 10.79 -7.42
C SER A 286 -35.42 11.75 -7.05
N GLU A 287 -35.82 13.01 -6.90
CA GLU A 287 -35.19 14.13 -6.22
C GLU A 287 -34.17 13.74 -5.12
N SER A 288 -32.90 14.10 -5.35
CA SER A 288 -31.96 14.35 -4.27
C SER A 288 -31.40 15.77 -4.38
N GLU A 289 -31.51 16.46 -3.25
CA GLU A 289 -31.23 17.85 -2.93
C GLU A 289 -30.22 18.61 -3.82
N SER A 290 -30.69 19.75 -4.28
CA SER A 290 -30.04 20.79 -5.08
C SER A 290 -28.57 21.06 -4.74
N GLN A 291 -27.67 20.69 -5.64
CA GLN A 291 -26.45 21.45 -5.89
C GLN A 291 -26.80 22.75 -6.64
N PRO A 292 -26.06 23.85 -6.48
CA PRO A 292 -26.39 25.11 -7.13
C PRO A 292 -26.25 24.96 -8.65
N THR A 293 -27.40 24.98 -9.34
CA THR A 293 -27.58 24.89 -10.80
C THR A 293 -26.68 25.85 -11.60
N HIS A 294 -26.23 26.93 -10.96
CA HIS A 294 -25.42 27.95 -11.60
C HIS A 294 -24.02 27.48 -12.05
N PHE A 295 -23.37 26.53 -11.35
CA PHE A 295 -21.99 26.12 -11.70
C PHE A 295 -21.94 25.21 -12.93
N HIS A 296 -22.88 24.27 -13.06
CA HIS A 296 -23.00 23.43 -14.27
C HIS A 296 -23.48 24.22 -15.49
N GLU A 297 -24.37 25.18 -15.32
CA GLU A 297 -24.76 26.13 -16.38
C GLU A 297 -23.54 26.92 -16.89
N CYS A 298 -22.69 27.38 -15.97
CA CYS A 298 -21.46 28.10 -16.28
C CYS A 298 -20.43 27.24 -17.03
N LEU A 299 -20.21 25.98 -16.62
CA LEU A 299 -19.34 25.04 -17.34
C LEU A 299 -19.88 24.71 -18.73
N ARG A 300 -21.20 24.51 -18.86
CA ARG A 300 -21.87 24.29 -20.15
C ARG A 300 -21.72 25.47 -21.11
N LEU A 301 -21.81 26.70 -20.59
CA LEU A 301 -21.60 27.92 -21.39
C LEU A 301 -20.14 28.10 -21.81
N LEU A 302 -19.19 27.69 -20.95
CA LEU A 302 -17.77 27.71 -21.27
C LEU A 302 -17.43 26.65 -22.33
N ASP A 303 -17.97 25.44 -22.19
CA ASP A 303 -17.79 24.34 -23.13
C ASP A 303 -18.44 24.65 -24.49
N GLY A 304 -19.64 25.24 -24.50
CA GLY A 304 -20.29 25.75 -25.70
C GLY A 304 -19.58 26.94 -26.35
N ALA A 305 -18.82 27.74 -25.59
CA ALA A 305 -17.98 28.80 -26.13
C ALA A 305 -16.69 28.27 -26.80
N LEU A 306 -16.24 27.07 -26.41
CA LEU A 306 -15.04 26.40 -26.91
C LEU A 306 -15.34 25.42 -28.07
N ASN A 307 -16.52 24.78 -28.07
CA ASN A 307 -16.98 23.87 -29.13
C ASN A 307 -17.66 24.62 -30.27
N THR A 308 -16.88 25.20 -31.20
CA THR A 308 -17.43 25.68 -32.48
C THR A 308 -16.89 24.91 -33.68
N ASN A 309 -17.72 24.80 -34.74
CA ASN A 309 -17.47 24.05 -35.99
C ASN A 309 -16.21 24.45 -36.79
N ASN A 310 -15.46 25.45 -36.33
CA ASN A 310 -14.09 25.69 -36.78
C ASN A 310 -13.18 25.41 -35.58
N PRO A 311 -12.62 24.19 -35.45
CA PRO A 311 -11.68 23.91 -34.37
C PRO A 311 -10.54 24.91 -34.43
N PRO A 312 -10.06 25.44 -33.29
CA PRO A 312 -8.85 26.24 -33.29
C PRO A 312 -7.75 25.46 -34.00
N VAL A 313 -6.96 26.11 -34.85
CA VAL A 313 -5.78 25.50 -35.46
C VAL A 313 -4.88 25.06 -34.31
N LEU A 314 -4.99 23.79 -33.93
CA LEU A 314 -4.23 23.22 -32.83
C LEU A 314 -2.74 23.43 -33.18
N PRO A 315 -1.92 23.89 -32.22
CA PRO A 315 -0.48 23.93 -32.44
C PRO A 315 -0.03 22.52 -32.88
N ARG A 316 0.78 22.46 -33.94
CA ARG A 316 1.27 21.19 -34.51
C ARG A 316 2.00 20.41 -33.42
N TRP A 317 1.31 19.44 -32.82
CA TRP A 317 1.85 18.63 -31.73
C TRP A 317 2.87 17.60 -32.23
N CYS A 318 2.91 17.36 -33.55
CA CYS A 318 3.99 16.69 -34.23
C CYS A 318 4.44 17.48 -35.46
N ALA A 319 5.70 17.30 -35.86
CA ALA A 319 6.23 17.81 -37.11
C ALA A 319 7.25 16.83 -37.68
N SER A 320 7.31 16.75 -39.00
CA SER A 320 8.38 16.06 -39.71
C SER A 320 8.89 16.94 -40.84
N GLU A 321 10.21 17.06 -40.96
CA GLU A 321 10.83 17.88 -42.00
C GLU A 321 12.20 17.34 -42.39
N GLN A 322 12.56 17.57 -43.66
CA GLN A 322 13.88 17.29 -44.18
C GLN A 322 14.86 18.35 -43.70
N ILE A 323 15.88 17.91 -42.97
CA ILE A 323 17.03 18.76 -42.71
C ILE A 323 17.92 18.70 -43.94
N GLY A 324 18.47 19.85 -44.34
CA GLY A 324 19.48 19.91 -45.39
C GLY A 324 20.72 19.06 -45.08
N ILE A 325 21.81 19.28 -45.81
CA ILE A 325 23.06 18.56 -45.58
C ILE A 325 23.55 18.85 -44.16
N ILE A 326 23.44 17.85 -43.28
CA ILE A 326 23.96 17.91 -41.91
C ILE A 326 25.38 17.31 -41.89
N ASP A 327 26.23 17.84 -41.03
CA ASP A 327 27.51 17.25 -40.67
C ASP A 327 27.32 15.80 -40.17
N ASP A 328 28.27 14.91 -40.45
CA ASP A 328 28.20 13.52 -39.97
C ASP A 328 28.42 13.47 -38.44
N PRO A 329 27.54 12.84 -37.62
CA PRO A 329 27.74 12.72 -36.17
C PRO A 329 29.01 11.95 -35.77
N MET A 330 29.65 11.21 -36.68
CA MET A 330 30.82 10.37 -36.42
C MET A 330 30.59 9.39 -35.26
N LEU A 331 29.47 8.66 -35.31
CA LEU A 331 29.02 7.76 -34.24
C LEU A 331 30.04 6.65 -33.95
N LEU A 332 30.63 6.66 -32.76
CA LEU A 332 31.52 5.62 -32.27
C LEU A 332 30.78 4.73 -31.27
N ILE A 333 30.48 3.49 -31.67
CA ILE A 333 29.96 2.45 -30.77
C ILE A 333 31.07 2.02 -29.80
N ASN A 334 30.75 1.94 -28.51
CA ASN A 334 31.71 1.57 -27.48
C ASN A 334 32.30 0.18 -27.75
N GLY A 335 33.64 0.09 -27.69
CA GLY A 335 34.39 -1.12 -28.02
C GLY A 335 34.72 -1.29 -29.51
N HIS A 336 34.32 -0.37 -30.39
CA HIS A 336 34.80 -0.32 -31.78
C HIS A 336 35.91 0.73 -31.97
N LYS A 337 36.86 0.43 -32.86
CA LYS A 337 37.98 1.35 -33.20
C LYS A 337 37.65 2.35 -34.31
N LYS A 338 36.53 2.16 -35.01
CA LYS A 338 36.11 2.99 -36.16
C LYS A 338 34.67 3.41 -35.96
N CYS A 339 34.37 4.66 -36.26
CA CYS A 339 33.00 5.19 -36.33
C CYS A 339 32.19 4.46 -37.40
N LEU A 340 30.87 4.48 -37.24
CA LEU A 340 29.93 4.09 -38.28
C LEU A 340 30.08 5.05 -39.46
N THR A 341 30.12 4.52 -40.68
CA THR A 341 30.14 5.35 -41.89
C THR A 341 28.72 5.61 -42.37
N LEU A 342 28.38 6.88 -42.58
CA LEU A 342 27.11 7.29 -43.19
C LEU A 342 27.33 7.72 -44.66
N PRO A 343 26.40 7.40 -45.59
CA PRO A 343 25.18 6.64 -45.38
C PRO A 343 25.45 5.19 -45.03
N MET A 344 24.65 4.64 -44.11
CA MET A 344 24.92 3.32 -43.56
C MET A 344 24.68 2.22 -44.60
N ASP A 345 25.70 1.40 -44.87
CA ASP A 345 25.63 0.26 -45.76
C ASP A 345 25.28 -1.04 -45.00
N LYS A 346 25.03 -2.13 -45.76
CA LYS A 346 24.71 -3.45 -45.19
C LYS A 346 25.85 -4.02 -44.33
N ARG A 347 27.11 -3.62 -44.56
CA ARG A 347 28.26 -4.12 -43.82
C ARG A 347 28.34 -3.46 -42.45
N GLU A 348 28.15 -2.15 -42.37
CA GLU A 348 28.10 -1.41 -41.11
C GLU A 348 26.84 -1.72 -40.32
N ALA A 349 25.69 -1.91 -40.97
CA ALA A 349 24.46 -2.38 -40.31
C ALA A 349 24.69 -3.71 -39.57
N ARG A 350 25.30 -4.70 -40.24
CA ARG A 350 25.66 -5.98 -39.61
C ARG A 350 26.66 -5.83 -38.46
N ARG A 351 27.52 -4.81 -38.52
CA ARG A 351 28.48 -4.53 -37.46
C ARG A 351 27.80 -3.92 -36.25
N PHE A 352 26.83 -3.02 -36.46
CA PHE A 352 25.93 -2.51 -35.43
C PHE A 352 25.17 -3.64 -34.74
N ILE A 353 24.51 -4.51 -35.52
CA ILE A 353 23.69 -5.64 -35.02
C ILE A 353 24.50 -6.58 -34.12
N ARG A 354 25.79 -6.82 -34.41
CA ARG A 354 26.64 -7.69 -33.57
C ARG A 354 26.94 -7.15 -32.18
N LYS A 355 26.73 -5.86 -31.93
CA LYS A 355 27.01 -5.19 -30.66
C LYS A 355 25.78 -4.63 -29.98
N ALA A 356 24.80 -4.23 -30.78
CA ALA A 356 23.47 -3.96 -30.26
C ALA A 356 22.99 -5.18 -29.49
N VAL A 357 22.33 -4.92 -28.36
CA VAL A 357 21.60 -5.98 -27.67
C VAL A 357 20.50 -6.39 -28.66
N PRO A 358 20.51 -7.63 -29.18
CA PRO A 358 19.34 -8.10 -29.90
C PRO A 358 18.18 -7.97 -28.91
N LEU A 359 17.15 -7.21 -29.28
CA LEU A 359 15.92 -7.20 -28.50
C LEU A 359 15.45 -8.65 -28.48
N ASP A 360 15.54 -9.28 -27.30
CA ASP A 360 15.25 -10.70 -27.14
C ASP A 360 13.84 -10.98 -27.67
N MET A 361 13.54 -12.22 -28.07
CA MET A 361 12.21 -12.60 -28.58
C MET A 361 11.08 -12.45 -27.54
N LYS A 362 11.39 -12.10 -26.30
CA LYS A 362 10.39 -11.61 -25.35
C LYS A 362 10.23 -10.12 -25.58
N ILE A 363 8.99 -9.63 -25.52
CA ILE A 363 8.66 -8.20 -25.52
C ILE A 363 9.40 -7.54 -24.34
N ASP A 364 10.69 -7.26 -24.53
CA ASP A 364 11.55 -6.60 -23.58
C ASP A 364 11.46 -5.12 -23.94
N ILE A 365 10.74 -4.41 -23.10
CA ILE A 365 10.65 -2.96 -23.14
C ILE A 365 12.00 -2.46 -22.62
N VAL A 366 12.79 -1.85 -23.50
CA VAL A 366 14.07 -1.22 -23.16
C VAL A 366 13.93 0.26 -23.48
N ASP A 367 13.84 1.10 -22.45
CA ASP A 367 13.56 2.54 -22.51
C ASP A 367 12.16 2.90 -23.05
N GLY A 368 11.16 2.08 -22.75
CA GLY A 368 9.76 2.47 -22.96
C GLY A 368 9.16 2.03 -24.27
N ILE A 369 9.98 1.54 -25.19
CA ILE A 369 9.60 1.29 -26.58
C ILE A 369 9.41 -0.21 -26.81
N SER A 370 8.20 -0.62 -27.18
CA SER A 370 7.89 -2.00 -27.59
C SER A 370 8.43 -2.28 -29.00
N PHE A 371 9.45 -3.10 -29.15
CA PHE A 371 9.99 -3.45 -30.47
C PHE A 371 9.59 -4.85 -30.93
N SER A 372 9.31 -4.99 -32.23
CA SER A 372 9.34 -6.27 -32.92
C SER A 372 10.79 -6.83 -32.97
N PRO A 373 10.99 -8.17 -32.98
CA PRO A 373 12.30 -8.87 -32.94
C PRO A 373 13.28 -8.56 -34.09
N SER A 374 12.96 -7.63 -34.97
CA SER A 374 13.78 -7.16 -36.09
C SER A 374 14.45 -5.80 -35.82
N SER A 375 14.43 -5.27 -34.59
CA SER A 375 15.08 -4.00 -34.21
C SER A 375 16.34 -4.25 -33.40
N CYS A 376 17.33 -3.38 -33.58
CA CYS A 376 18.52 -3.35 -32.74
C CYS A 376 18.65 -1.95 -32.12
N GLN A 377 18.79 -1.87 -30.80
CA GLN A 377 18.96 -0.59 -30.09
C GLN A 377 20.28 -0.55 -29.34
N LEU A 378 20.87 0.64 -29.27
CA LEU A 378 21.96 0.97 -28.38
C LEU A 378 21.54 2.14 -27.47
N PRO A 379 21.61 1.97 -26.14
CA PRO A 379 21.39 3.08 -25.21
C PRO A 379 22.48 4.15 -25.35
N ALA A 380 22.17 5.40 -24.99
CA ALA A 380 23.09 6.54 -25.12
C ALA A 380 24.49 6.30 -24.50
N ASN A 381 24.58 5.51 -23.43
CA ASN A 381 25.86 5.18 -22.79
C ASN A 381 26.72 4.17 -23.57
N SER A 382 26.20 3.59 -24.65
CA SER A 382 26.84 2.54 -25.45
C SER A 382 27.43 3.06 -26.76
N PHE A 383 27.26 4.36 -27.06
CA PHE A 383 27.90 5.03 -28.18
C PHE A 383 28.29 6.46 -27.80
N SER A 384 29.10 7.10 -28.65
CA SER A 384 29.50 8.49 -28.50
C SER A 384 29.44 9.20 -29.85
N ILE A 385 29.00 10.46 -29.84
CA ILE A 385 29.04 11.37 -30.98
C ILE A 385 30.40 12.07 -30.92
N LEU A 386 31.26 11.85 -31.90
CA LEU A 386 32.63 12.39 -31.88
C LEU A 386 32.76 13.72 -32.64
N ASN A 387 31.81 14.05 -33.51
CA ASN A 387 31.88 15.29 -34.27
C ASN A 387 31.40 16.47 -33.40
N PRO A 388 32.28 17.40 -32.97
CA PRO A 388 31.88 18.56 -32.19
C PRO A 388 30.97 19.52 -32.98
N GLU A 389 31.03 19.49 -34.31
CA GLU A 389 30.15 20.30 -35.17
C GLU A 389 28.70 19.80 -35.09
N TRP A 390 28.48 18.51 -34.86
CA TRP A 390 27.14 17.98 -34.59
C TRP A 390 26.54 18.62 -33.33
N THR A 391 27.25 18.55 -32.21
CA THR A 391 26.80 19.11 -30.94
C THR A 391 26.65 20.63 -30.99
N THR A 392 27.52 21.34 -31.71
CA THR A 392 27.49 22.82 -31.71
C THR A 392 26.56 23.40 -32.78
N LYS A 393 26.59 22.91 -34.01
CA LYS A 393 25.81 23.44 -35.13
C LYS A 393 24.49 22.70 -35.31
N THR A 394 24.54 21.38 -35.35
CA THR A 394 23.35 20.56 -35.63
C THR A 394 22.36 20.60 -34.49
N GLU A 395 22.79 20.38 -33.24
CA GLU A 395 21.88 20.49 -32.10
C GLU A 395 21.35 21.92 -31.93
N SER A 396 22.17 22.94 -32.20
CA SER A 396 21.70 24.33 -32.19
C SER A 396 20.67 24.62 -33.29
N TYR A 397 20.78 23.97 -34.45
CA TYR A 397 19.79 24.06 -35.53
C TYR A 397 18.53 23.29 -35.15
N LEU A 398 18.66 22.06 -34.66
CA LEU A 398 17.53 21.25 -34.17
C LEU A 398 16.77 21.99 -33.06
N LYS A 399 17.47 22.63 -32.11
CA LYS A 399 16.85 23.45 -31.08
C LYS A 399 16.13 24.66 -31.68
N ARG A 400 16.80 25.46 -32.51
CA ARG A 400 16.28 26.76 -32.99
C ARG A 400 15.22 26.64 -34.07
N SER A 401 15.46 25.81 -35.07
CA SER A 401 14.63 25.74 -36.28
C SER A 401 13.56 24.66 -36.15
N CYS A 402 13.86 23.55 -35.50
CA CYS A 402 12.95 22.40 -35.48
C CYS A 402 12.08 22.40 -34.23
N VAL A 403 12.71 22.35 -33.05
CA VAL A 403 12.00 22.14 -31.78
C VAL A 403 11.36 23.43 -31.28
N ALA A 404 12.10 24.53 -31.23
CA ALA A 404 11.59 25.83 -30.78
C ALA A 404 10.44 26.34 -31.65
N GLN A 405 10.53 26.15 -32.97
CA GLN A 405 9.48 26.59 -33.89
C GLN A 405 8.24 25.70 -33.81
N THR A 406 8.41 24.37 -33.71
CA THR A 406 7.28 23.43 -33.63
C THR A 406 6.56 23.50 -32.28
N LEU A 407 7.32 23.57 -31.18
CA LEU A 407 6.77 23.58 -29.82
C LEU A 407 6.56 25.00 -29.27
N GLU A 408 6.87 26.02 -30.06
CA GLU A 408 6.84 27.44 -29.66
C GLU A 408 7.62 27.75 -28.37
N LEU A 409 8.78 27.10 -28.20
CA LEU A 409 9.64 27.24 -27.02
C LEU A 409 10.87 28.10 -27.32
N ASP A 410 11.38 28.82 -26.32
CA ASP A 410 12.69 29.47 -26.46
C ASP A 410 13.77 28.39 -26.61
N PRO A 411 14.57 28.39 -27.69
CA PRO A 411 15.62 27.40 -27.90
C PRO A 411 16.68 27.40 -26.78
N ASN A 412 16.84 28.50 -26.04
CA ASN A 412 17.77 28.59 -24.91
C ASN A 412 17.21 27.93 -23.63
N GLN A 413 15.94 27.56 -23.62
CA GLN A 413 15.27 26.90 -22.49
C GLN A 413 15.04 25.41 -22.74
N ILE A 414 15.66 24.85 -23.77
CA ILE A 414 15.54 23.45 -24.13
C ILE A 414 16.91 22.77 -24.08
N GLU A 415 16.97 21.64 -23.42
CA GLU A 415 18.06 20.67 -23.47
C GLU A 415 17.64 19.52 -24.40
N LEU A 416 18.52 19.17 -25.35
CA LEU A 416 18.38 17.95 -26.14
C LEU A 416 19.33 16.93 -25.54
N LYS A 417 18.79 15.83 -25.03
CA LYS A 417 19.56 14.76 -24.44
C LYS A 417 19.46 13.51 -25.30
N VAL A 418 20.58 13.03 -25.82
CA VAL A 418 20.61 11.77 -26.57
C VAL A 418 20.10 10.64 -25.68
N SER A 419 19.08 9.93 -26.15
CA SER A 419 18.44 8.81 -25.45
C SER A 419 18.91 7.49 -26.03
N ASN A 420 18.72 7.30 -27.34
CA ASN A 420 18.88 5.99 -27.98
C ASN A 420 19.34 6.09 -29.43
N LEU A 421 20.03 5.04 -29.90
CA LEU A 421 20.36 4.84 -31.31
C LEU A 421 19.71 3.54 -31.77
N VAL A 422 18.76 3.65 -32.69
CA VAL A 422 17.90 2.54 -33.13
C VAL A 422 18.20 2.23 -34.59
N LEU A 423 18.41 0.95 -34.87
CA LEU A 423 18.57 0.42 -36.21
C LEU A 423 17.35 -0.43 -36.57
N LEU A 424 16.67 -0.03 -37.64
CA LEU A 424 15.55 -0.76 -38.21
C LEU A 424 15.99 -1.57 -39.42
N GLU A 425 15.81 -2.87 -39.33
CA GLU A 425 16.06 -3.84 -40.40
C GLU A 425 14.83 -4.02 -41.31
N PRO A 426 14.96 -4.67 -42.48
CA PRO A 426 13.81 -5.04 -43.28
C PRO A 426 12.85 -5.93 -42.47
N SER A 427 11.56 -5.59 -42.47
CA SER A 427 10.51 -6.33 -41.74
C SER A 427 9.27 -6.53 -42.60
N GLN A 428 8.43 -7.49 -42.24
CA GLN A 428 7.09 -7.68 -42.83
C GLN A 428 5.98 -6.95 -42.07
N PHE A 429 6.30 -6.45 -40.88
CA PHE A 429 5.35 -5.78 -39.99
C PHE A 429 5.80 -4.35 -39.72
N PRO A 430 4.86 -3.41 -39.54
CA PRO A 430 5.17 -2.08 -39.04
C PRO A 430 5.72 -2.16 -37.62
N ARG A 431 6.42 -1.10 -37.21
CA ARG A 431 7.11 -1.02 -35.93
C ARG A 431 6.50 0.09 -35.10
N GLN A 432 5.87 -0.30 -34.00
CA GLN A 432 5.19 0.64 -33.13
C GLN A 432 6.06 1.03 -31.94
N PHE A 433 6.46 2.29 -31.89
CA PHE A 433 7.02 2.95 -30.73
C PHE A 433 5.88 3.40 -29.82
N THR A 434 5.60 2.60 -28.79
CA THR A 434 4.81 3.04 -27.64
C THR A 434 5.76 3.59 -26.58
N TRP A 435 5.27 4.40 -25.63
CA TRP A 435 6.08 4.85 -24.51
C TRP A 435 5.41 4.48 -23.20
N SER A 436 6.08 3.64 -22.41
CA SER A 436 5.61 3.32 -21.07
C SER A 436 5.93 4.45 -20.08
N LYS A 437 5.00 4.75 -19.15
CA LYS A 437 5.16 5.80 -18.13
C LYS A 437 6.43 5.68 -17.29
N ASN A 438 6.94 4.46 -17.10
CA ASN A 438 8.07 4.21 -16.21
C ASN A 438 9.43 4.48 -16.86
N GLU A 439 9.46 4.63 -18.18
CA GLU A 439 10.70 4.64 -18.95
C GLU A 439 10.89 5.92 -19.77
N ILE A 440 9.83 6.71 -19.94
CA ILE A 440 9.97 8.11 -20.36
C ILE A 440 10.78 8.81 -19.28
N ASN A 441 11.87 9.47 -19.68
CA ASN A 441 12.54 10.42 -18.81
C ASN A 441 11.47 11.41 -18.31
N PRO A 442 11.16 11.45 -17.00
CA PRO A 442 9.99 12.16 -16.50
C PRO A 442 10.06 13.69 -16.69
N LEU A 443 11.20 14.19 -17.16
CA LEU A 443 11.41 15.59 -17.52
C LEU A 443 11.26 15.85 -19.02
N ALA A 444 11.19 14.82 -19.85
CA ALA A 444 11.03 14.98 -21.29
C ALA A 444 9.59 15.35 -21.64
N ILE A 445 9.40 16.41 -22.41
CA ILE A 445 8.09 16.85 -22.90
C ILE A 445 7.79 16.30 -24.30
N ALA A 446 8.83 15.98 -25.06
CA ALA A 446 8.76 15.43 -26.41
C ALA A 446 10.01 14.59 -26.70
N LYS A 447 9.93 13.76 -27.72
CA LYS A 447 11.05 13.02 -28.30
C LYS A 447 11.28 13.48 -29.73
N LEU A 448 12.54 13.60 -30.10
CA LEU A 448 12.98 13.98 -31.43
C LEU A 448 13.69 12.78 -32.07
N PHE A 449 13.08 12.25 -33.13
CA PHE A 449 13.60 11.14 -33.93
C PHE A 449 14.36 11.73 -35.11
N VAL A 450 15.67 11.53 -35.18
CA VAL A 450 16.52 12.00 -36.27
C VAL A 450 16.93 10.81 -37.13
N SER A 451 16.29 10.65 -38.28
CA SER A 451 16.62 9.62 -39.27
C SER A 451 17.91 9.99 -39.99
N LEU A 452 19.00 9.29 -39.66
CA LEU A 452 20.33 9.52 -40.23
C LEU A 452 20.43 8.98 -41.68
N PRO A 453 21.32 9.55 -42.50
CA PRO A 453 21.50 9.14 -43.89
C PRO A 453 21.71 7.62 -44.00
N SER A 454 20.80 6.95 -44.69
CA SER A 454 20.80 5.49 -44.81
C SER A 454 19.98 5.03 -46.02
N SER A 455 20.39 3.92 -46.63
CA SER A 455 19.70 3.39 -47.80
C SER A 455 18.57 2.45 -47.34
N TYR A 456 17.32 2.88 -47.44
CA TYR A 456 16.14 2.07 -47.13
C TYR A 456 14.97 2.33 -48.10
N LYS A 457 13.99 1.43 -48.11
CA LYS A 457 12.72 1.53 -48.86
C LYS A 457 11.55 1.28 -47.91
N GLY A 458 10.47 2.04 -48.05
CA GLY A 458 9.35 2.04 -47.08
C GLY A 458 9.70 2.81 -45.81
N GLY A 459 9.11 2.45 -44.68
CA GLY A 459 9.37 3.13 -43.41
C GLY A 459 8.68 4.50 -43.26
N LYS A 460 7.48 4.63 -43.85
CA LYS A 460 6.54 5.74 -43.62
C LYS A 460 6.26 5.85 -42.12
N GLU A 461 6.23 7.06 -41.58
CA GLU A 461 6.01 7.28 -40.15
C GLU A 461 4.59 7.76 -39.91
N THR A 462 3.84 7.03 -39.10
CA THR A 462 2.49 7.35 -38.67
C THR A 462 2.55 7.74 -37.19
N ILE A 463 2.07 8.92 -36.84
CA ILE A 463 1.98 9.36 -35.45
C ILE A 463 0.52 9.56 -35.10
N THR A 464 0.07 8.87 -34.06
CA THR A 464 -1.28 8.95 -33.52
C THR A 464 -1.25 9.54 -32.12
N TYR A 465 -1.98 10.63 -31.87
CA TYR A 465 -2.15 11.24 -30.54
C TYR A 465 -3.60 11.71 -30.41
N GLN A 466 -4.28 11.34 -29.32
CA GLN A 466 -5.68 11.72 -29.08
C GLN A 466 -6.63 11.45 -30.27
N LYS A 467 -6.48 10.29 -30.93
CA LYS A 467 -7.18 9.87 -32.16
C LYS A 467 -6.82 10.64 -33.44
N GLU A 468 -6.06 11.72 -33.36
CA GLU A 468 -5.52 12.38 -34.55
C GLU A 468 -4.32 11.58 -35.09
N LYS A 469 -4.33 11.31 -36.40
CA LYS A 469 -3.32 10.51 -37.09
C LYS A 469 -2.62 11.35 -38.16
N HIS A 470 -1.32 11.55 -38.03
CA HIS A 470 -0.48 12.20 -39.04
C HIS A 470 0.46 11.19 -39.68
N VAL A 471 0.53 11.21 -41.01
CA VAL A 471 1.37 10.27 -41.75
C VAL A 471 2.41 11.02 -42.56
N PHE A 472 3.68 10.69 -42.32
CA PHE A 472 4.85 11.29 -42.94
C PHE A 472 5.54 10.26 -43.83
N ASP A 473 5.46 10.43 -45.14
CA ASP A 473 6.18 9.58 -46.09
C ASP A 473 7.55 10.19 -46.42
N LEU A 474 8.56 9.67 -45.74
CA LEU A 474 9.96 10.07 -45.91
C LEU A 474 10.72 9.14 -46.87
N SER A 475 10.03 8.17 -47.49
CA SER A 475 10.67 7.06 -48.19
C SER A 475 11.05 7.35 -49.65
N GLU A 476 10.46 8.36 -50.28
CA GLU A 476 10.51 8.52 -51.75
C GLU A 476 11.62 9.44 -52.29
N LYS A 477 12.26 10.31 -51.49
CA LYS A 477 13.24 11.29 -52.02
C LYS A 477 14.44 11.47 -51.07
N ASP A 478 15.60 10.99 -51.50
CA ASP A 478 16.93 11.29 -50.92
C ASP A 478 17.29 10.72 -49.53
N SER A 479 16.74 9.57 -49.10
CA SER A 479 17.11 8.92 -47.82
C SER A 479 18.64 8.69 -47.63
N ILE A 480 19.37 8.57 -48.74
CA ILE A 480 20.82 8.34 -48.77
C ILE A 480 21.61 9.62 -48.44
N LYS A 481 21.08 10.80 -48.75
CA LYS A 481 21.79 12.09 -48.64
C LYS A 481 21.20 13.04 -47.62
N SER A 482 19.96 12.79 -47.21
CA SER A 482 19.23 13.70 -46.35
C SER A 482 18.98 13.10 -44.99
N THR A 483 19.02 13.96 -43.99
CA THR A 483 18.62 13.64 -42.62
C THR A 483 17.21 14.18 -42.45
N PHE A 484 16.32 13.40 -41.86
CA PHE A 484 14.97 13.84 -41.53
C PHE A 484 14.81 13.86 -40.02
N TYR A 485 13.95 14.73 -39.52
CA TYR A 485 13.52 14.65 -38.13
C TYR A 485 12.02 14.53 -38.00
N THR A 486 11.59 13.89 -36.92
CA THR A 486 10.20 13.81 -36.51
C THR A 486 10.11 14.11 -35.02
N ILE A 487 9.26 15.06 -34.62
CA ILE A 487 9.00 15.41 -33.21
C ILE A 487 7.71 14.74 -32.79
N VAL A 488 7.75 14.07 -31.63
CA VAL A 488 6.60 13.34 -31.06
C VAL A 488 6.42 13.69 -29.59
N PRO A 489 5.19 13.91 -29.10
CA PRO A 489 4.94 14.12 -27.68
C PRO A 489 5.45 12.95 -26.82
N ALA A 490 6.08 13.25 -25.68
CA ALA A 490 6.53 12.22 -24.74
C ALA A 490 5.36 11.82 -23.82
N SER A 491 4.34 11.18 -24.40
CA SER A 491 3.11 10.75 -23.72
C SER A 491 2.82 9.29 -24.03
N ASP A 492 2.27 8.57 -23.06
CA ASP A 492 1.77 7.19 -23.21
C ASP A 492 0.55 7.07 -24.12
N GLU A 493 -0.18 8.17 -24.33
CA GLU A 493 -1.29 8.25 -25.30
C GLU A 493 -0.80 8.39 -26.74
N CYS A 494 0.46 8.77 -26.94
CA CYS A 494 1.02 8.89 -28.27
C CYS A 494 1.53 7.53 -28.76
N LYS A 495 1.24 7.20 -30.02
CA LYS A 495 1.74 6.02 -30.72
C LYS A 495 2.50 6.51 -31.95
N HIS A 496 3.79 6.17 -32.06
CA HIS A 496 4.57 6.43 -33.27
C HIS A 496 4.85 5.11 -33.96
N GLU A 497 4.28 4.91 -35.13
CA GLU A 497 4.45 3.71 -35.92
C GLU A 497 5.32 4.02 -37.14
N ILE A 498 6.25 3.14 -37.45
CA ILE A 498 7.06 3.20 -38.66
C ILE A 498 6.70 1.98 -39.49
N ASP A 499 6.11 2.19 -40.66
CA ASP A 499 5.72 1.15 -41.60
C ASP A 499 6.89 0.22 -41.93
N PHE A 500 6.56 -0.95 -42.45
CA PHE A 500 7.56 -1.97 -42.74
C PHE A 500 8.63 -1.44 -43.72
N ILE A 501 9.89 -1.77 -43.42
CA ILE A 501 11.01 -1.46 -44.31
C ILE A 501 11.13 -2.62 -45.29
N SER A 502 10.81 -2.39 -46.56
CA SER A 502 10.84 -3.43 -47.60
C SER A 502 12.25 -3.77 -48.06
N GLY A 503 13.23 -2.89 -47.81
CA GLY A 503 14.63 -3.16 -48.09
C GLY A 503 15.58 -2.12 -47.50
N GLY A 504 16.83 -2.52 -47.28
CA GLY A 504 17.86 -1.64 -46.72
C GLY A 504 17.82 -1.56 -45.19
N TYR A 505 18.33 -0.48 -44.61
CA TYR A 505 18.36 -0.27 -43.15
C TYR A 505 18.11 1.21 -42.84
N LYS A 506 17.27 1.51 -41.85
CA LYS A 506 17.01 2.88 -41.39
C LYS A 506 17.65 3.07 -40.01
N LEU A 507 18.58 4.00 -39.89
CA LEU A 507 19.26 4.33 -38.62
C LEU A 507 18.66 5.61 -38.03
N ILE A 508 18.20 5.55 -36.79
CA ILE A 508 17.48 6.65 -36.12
C ILE A 508 18.18 6.99 -34.81
N LEU A 509 18.52 8.27 -34.64
CA LEU A 509 19.05 8.82 -33.40
C LEU A 509 17.91 9.53 -32.65
N ILE A 510 17.64 9.11 -31.41
CA ILE A 510 16.52 9.60 -30.62
C ILE A 510 17.04 10.52 -29.51
N TYR A 511 16.44 11.70 -29.41
CA TYR A 511 16.67 12.68 -28.35
C TYR A 511 15.44 12.85 -27.47
N ASP A 512 15.66 12.98 -26.17
CA ASP A 512 14.68 13.54 -25.24
C ASP A 512 14.77 15.08 -25.27
N ILE A 513 13.63 15.74 -25.41
CA ILE A 513 13.50 17.20 -25.32
C ILE A 513 13.11 17.57 -23.89
N ILE A 514 14.03 18.17 -23.14
CA ILE A 514 13.87 18.50 -21.72
C ILE A 514 13.88 20.03 -21.54
N PRO A 515 12.87 20.64 -20.91
CA PRO A 515 12.90 22.07 -20.61
C PRO A 515 13.88 22.36 -19.45
N LEU A 516 14.78 23.34 -19.63
CA LEU A 516 15.81 23.73 -18.66
C LEU A 516 15.23 24.48 -17.46
N THR A 517 14.19 25.26 -17.68
CA THR A 517 13.37 25.82 -16.61
C THR A 517 12.07 25.02 -16.54
N PRO A 518 11.63 24.56 -15.35
CA PRO A 518 10.29 24.03 -15.14
C PRO A 518 9.29 25.20 -15.19
N THR A 519 9.23 25.87 -16.33
CA THR A 519 8.32 26.95 -16.63
C THR A 519 7.17 26.33 -17.40
N VAL A 520 5.97 26.58 -16.89
CA VAL A 520 4.70 26.24 -17.52
C VAL A 520 4.54 27.13 -18.76
N PHE A 521 5.23 26.79 -19.86
CA PHE A 521 5.17 27.55 -21.12
C PHE A 521 3.98 27.13 -21.94
N TYR A 522 2.91 27.94 -22.01
CA TYR A 522 1.84 27.71 -22.99
C TYR A 522 1.49 28.99 -23.75
N ASN A 523 1.96 29.06 -25.00
CA ASN A 523 1.33 29.90 -26.01
C ASN A 523 0.26 29.06 -26.72
N VAL A 524 -0.95 29.04 -26.17
CA VAL A 524 -2.13 28.74 -26.98
C VAL A 524 -2.46 30.02 -27.74
N TYR A 525 -2.49 29.98 -29.07
CA TYR A 525 -3.06 31.05 -29.88
C TYR A 525 -4.58 30.99 -29.71
N ILE A 526 -5.16 32.04 -29.15
CA ILE A 526 -6.59 32.18 -28.94
C ILE A 526 -7.01 33.23 -29.94
N ASP A 527 -7.89 32.89 -30.87
CA ASP A 527 -8.44 33.92 -31.74
C ASP A 527 -9.23 34.94 -30.93
N GLU A 528 -9.28 36.18 -31.43
CA GLU A 528 -9.91 37.31 -30.73
C GLU A 528 -11.39 37.04 -30.43
N THR A 529 -12.05 36.24 -31.26
CA THR A 529 -13.44 35.80 -31.09
C THR A 529 -13.66 34.88 -29.89
N THR A 530 -12.78 33.90 -29.68
CA THR A 530 -12.83 32.96 -28.56
C THR A 530 -12.51 33.68 -27.26
N ALA A 531 -11.52 34.58 -27.28
CA ALA A 531 -11.19 35.41 -26.13
C ALA A 531 -12.36 36.35 -25.74
N MET A 532 -13.04 36.97 -26.72
CA MET A 532 -14.23 37.80 -26.46
C MET A 532 -15.39 36.99 -25.88
N ARG A 533 -15.61 35.75 -26.33
CA ARG A 533 -16.69 34.89 -25.81
C ARG A 533 -16.44 34.46 -24.37
N VAL A 534 -15.23 34.00 -24.06
CA VAL A 534 -14.83 33.68 -22.68
C VAL A 534 -14.93 34.93 -21.80
N GLY A 535 -14.54 36.10 -22.32
CA GLY A 535 -14.72 37.38 -21.63
C GLY A 535 -16.19 37.68 -21.31
N LYS A 536 -17.10 37.47 -22.26
CA LYS A 536 -18.55 37.68 -22.06
C LYS A 536 -19.16 36.72 -21.03
N VAL A 537 -18.69 35.47 -20.99
CA VAL A 537 -19.07 34.48 -19.98
C VAL A 537 -18.59 34.94 -18.60
N LEU A 538 -17.33 35.37 -18.48
CA LEU A 538 -16.79 35.92 -17.23
C LEU A 538 -17.55 37.18 -16.78
N GLU A 539 -17.90 38.09 -17.69
CA GLU A 539 -18.72 39.27 -17.38
C GLU A 539 -20.09 38.89 -16.83
N THR A 540 -20.73 37.89 -17.43
CA THR A 540 -22.03 37.38 -16.98
C THR A 540 -21.93 36.81 -15.57
N TRP A 541 -20.85 36.08 -15.26
CA TRP A 541 -20.60 35.57 -13.91
C TRP A 541 -20.39 36.70 -12.90
N THR A 542 -19.67 37.74 -13.30
CA THR A 542 -19.39 38.89 -12.41
C THR A 542 -20.62 39.75 -12.14
N HIS A 543 -21.50 39.95 -13.12
CA HIS A 543 -22.74 40.71 -12.93
C HIS A 543 -23.80 39.96 -12.12
N GLY A 544 -23.87 38.62 -12.22
CA GLY A 544 -24.75 37.82 -11.35
C GLY A 544 -24.36 37.90 -9.87
N LEU A 545 -23.06 38.00 -9.58
CA LEU A 545 -22.52 38.09 -8.21
C LEU A 545 -22.71 39.46 -7.54
N GLU A 546 -22.97 40.53 -8.29
CA GLU A 546 -23.22 41.87 -7.73
C GLU A 546 -24.67 42.05 -7.22
N HIS A 547 -25.61 41.22 -7.69
CA HIS A 547 -27.04 41.38 -7.40
C HIS A 547 -27.57 40.49 -6.27
N ASP A 548 -26.86 39.42 -5.90
CA ASP A 548 -27.29 38.49 -4.84
C ASP A 548 -26.32 38.46 -3.65
N TYR A 549 -26.84 38.87 -2.48
CA TYR A 549 -26.31 38.75 -1.10
C TYR A 549 -25.25 39.73 -0.56
N HIS A 550 -25.65 40.38 0.54
CA HIS A 550 -24.77 41.09 1.48
C HIS A 550 -23.89 40.09 2.27
N GLY A 551 -22.58 40.12 2.05
CA GLY A 551 -21.61 39.80 3.12
C GLY A 551 -20.59 38.68 2.88
N TYR A 552 -20.63 37.95 1.77
CA TYR A 552 -19.59 36.95 1.45
C TYR A 552 -18.76 37.41 0.26
N SER A 553 -17.44 37.45 0.44
CA SER A 553 -16.47 37.87 -0.58
C SER A 553 -16.38 36.80 -1.68
N SER A 554 -17.05 37.04 -2.80
CA SER A 554 -17.19 36.09 -3.90
C SER A 554 -15.88 35.92 -4.68
N LYS A 555 -15.09 34.92 -4.27
CA LYS A 555 -13.95 34.39 -5.03
C LYS A 555 -14.48 33.34 -6.01
N ILE A 556 -14.07 33.40 -7.29
CA ILE A 556 -14.40 32.37 -8.27
C ILE A 556 -13.24 31.37 -8.32
N ILE A 557 -13.52 30.11 -7.99
CA ILE A 557 -12.55 29.01 -8.05
C ILE A 557 -12.95 28.13 -9.23
N ILE A 558 -12.03 27.94 -10.18
CA ILE A 558 -12.22 27.04 -11.31
C ILE A 558 -11.37 25.79 -11.06
N PRO A 559 -11.98 24.67 -10.64
CA PRO A 559 -11.29 23.39 -10.55
C PRO A 559 -11.17 22.76 -11.94
N PHE A 560 -10.00 22.17 -12.23
CA PHE A 560 -9.80 21.29 -13.37
C PHE A 560 -9.88 19.84 -12.87
N CYS A 561 -10.79 19.05 -13.45
CA CYS A 561 -11.17 17.75 -12.88
C CYS A 561 -10.82 16.54 -13.75
N ASP A 562 -10.38 16.71 -15.00
CA ASP A 562 -10.28 15.59 -15.91
C ASP A 562 -8.83 15.23 -16.23
N SER A 563 -8.39 14.15 -15.58
CA SER A 563 -7.13 13.40 -15.75
C SER A 563 -5.88 13.86 -14.97
N PHE A 564 -5.80 13.43 -13.71
CA PHE A 564 -4.55 13.37 -12.94
C PHE A 564 -4.13 11.91 -12.69
N HIS A 565 -2.88 11.55 -13.01
CA HIS A 565 -2.30 10.27 -12.58
C HIS A 565 -0.93 10.44 -11.92
N LEU A 566 -0.75 9.76 -10.78
CA LEU A 566 0.27 10.00 -9.77
C LEU A 566 1.71 9.84 -10.27
N GLY A 567 2.45 10.95 -10.28
CA GLY A 567 3.91 11.03 -10.33
C GLY A 567 4.39 12.32 -9.65
N ASN A 568 5.63 12.33 -9.14
CA ASN A 568 6.17 13.40 -8.27
C ASN A 568 6.31 14.81 -8.92
N ASN A 569 5.88 15.00 -10.16
CA ASN A 569 5.89 16.29 -10.85
C ASN A 569 4.48 16.62 -11.37
N LEU A 570 3.94 17.74 -10.91
CA LEU A 570 2.61 18.27 -11.23
C LEU A 570 2.60 18.88 -12.64
N ILE A 571 2.09 18.14 -13.63
CA ILE A 571 1.92 18.63 -15.01
C ILE A 571 0.45 18.47 -15.40
N LEU A 572 -0.20 19.57 -15.82
CA LEU A 572 -1.53 19.54 -16.44
C LEU A 572 -1.41 18.90 -17.83
N HIS A 573 -2.28 17.94 -18.17
CA HIS A 573 -2.33 17.28 -19.47
C HIS A 573 -3.54 17.76 -20.31
N GLY A 574 -3.45 17.67 -21.64
CA GLY A 574 -4.61 17.78 -22.55
C GLY A 574 -5.42 19.09 -22.52
N MET A 575 -6.75 18.97 -22.49
CA MET A 575 -7.71 20.08 -22.56
C MET A 575 -7.66 21.03 -21.35
N ASP A 576 -7.45 20.51 -20.13
CA ASP A 576 -7.35 21.32 -18.91
C ASP A 576 -6.20 22.33 -18.99
N ARG A 577 -5.11 21.94 -19.65
CA ARG A 577 -3.95 22.79 -19.94
C ARG A 577 -4.28 23.91 -20.95
N VAL A 578 -5.09 23.60 -21.96
CA VAL A 578 -5.56 24.59 -22.96
C VAL A 578 -6.50 25.59 -22.30
N LEU A 579 -7.45 25.11 -21.50
CA LEU A 579 -8.47 25.92 -20.84
C LEU A 579 -7.88 26.91 -19.81
N GLY A 580 -6.92 26.47 -19.00
CA GLY A 580 -6.21 27.39 -18.08
C GLY A 580 -5.43 28.49 -18.78
N THR A 581 -4.84 28.19 -19.95
CA THR A 581 -4.13 29.18 -20.77
C THR A 581 -5.10 30.19 -21.40
N ILE A 582 -6.28 29.72 -21.82
CA ILE A 582 -7.34 30.57 -22.37
C ILE A 582 -7.83 31.60 -21.36
N LEU A 583 -8.11 31.14 -20.14
CA LEU A 583 -8.54 32.00 -19.04
C LEU A 583 -7.48 33.07 -18.71
N ARG A 584 -6.20 32.69 -18.61
CA ARG A 584 -5.12 33.62 -18.30
C ARG A 584 -4.98 34.76 -19.30
N LYS A 585 -4.85 34.44 -20.59
CA LYS A 585 -4.69 35.47 -21.63
C LYS A 585 -5.91 36.38 -21.71
N THR A 586 -7.11 35.81 -21.57
CA THR A 586 -8.36 36.59 -21.57
C THR A 586 -8.39 37.59 -20.40
N ILE A 587 -7.97 37.17 -19.20
CA ILE A 587 -7.96 38.05 -18.04
C ILE A 587 -6.84 39.10 -18.11
N GLU A 588 -5.63 38.72 -18.51
CA GLU A 588 -4.52 39.66 -18.68
C GLU A 588 -4.84 40.74 -19.73
N GLN A 589 -5.44 40.35 -20.86
CA GLN A 589 -5.73 41.24 -21.99
C GLN A 589 -6.95 42.14 -21.76
N TYR A 590 -8.01 41.64 -21.12
CA TYR A 590 -9.29 42.36 -21.04
C TYR A 590 -9.72 42.76 -19.62
N TYR A 591 -9.22 42.09 -18.56
CA TYR A 591 -9.76 42.24 -17.19
C TYR A 591 -8.71 42.51 -16.10
N SER A 592 -7.46 42.78 -16.49
CA SER A 592 -6.32 43.00 -15.57
C SER A 592 -6.51 44.17 -14.58
N ASN A 593 -7.41 45.11 -14.89
CA ASN A 593 -7.74 46.25 -14.03
C ASN A 593 -8.84 45.95 -12.98
N LYS A 594 -9.49 44.79 -13.05
CA LYS A 594 -10.62 44.43 -12.16
C LYS A 594 -10.32 43.18 -11.32
N TYR A 595 -9.63 42.21 -11.91
CA TYR A 595 -9.39 40.91 -11.30
C TYR A 595 -7.92 40.54 -11.29
N LEU A 596 -7.50 39.88 -10.21
CA LEU A 596 -6.23 39.21 -10.09
C LEU A 596 -6.46 37.72 -10.29
N LEU A 597 -5.71 37.12 -11.21
CA LEU A 597 -5.77 35.69 -11.49
C LEU A 597 -4.61 34.99 -10.80
N TYR A 598 -4.95 34.06 -9.92
CA TYR A 598 -3.99 33.28 -9.15
C TYR A 598 -4.02 31.82 -9.58
N GLN A 599 -2.84 31.22 -9.72
CA GLN A 599 -2.70 29.77 -9.84
C GLN A 599 -2.31 29.20 -8.46
N GLY A 600 -3.11 28.27 -7.95
CA GLY A 600 -2.91 27.61 -6.67
C GLY A 600 -2.84 26.08 -6.82
N LEU A 601 -2.39 25.39 -5.77
CA LEU A 601 -2.31 23.93 -5.69
C LEU A 601 -2.98 23.48 -4.39
N ILE A 602 -4.09 22.74 -4.44
CA ILE A 602 -4.80 22.23 -3.26
C ILE A 602 -4.26 20.85 -2.89
N GLN A 603 -3.83 20.66 -1.64
CA GLN A 603 -3.57 19.33 -1.06
C GLN A 603 -4.61 19.01 0.04
N PRO A 604 -5.34 17.89 -0.03
CA PRO A 604 -6.25 17.46 1.02
C PRO A 604 -5.45 16.79 2.16
N ASN A 605 -5.66 17.25 3.40
CA ASN A 605 -5.02 16.67 4.58
C ASN A 605 -6.09 15.98 5.45
N ARG A 606 -5.81 14.77 5.96
CA ARG A 606 -6.71 14.06 6.88
C ARG A 606 -6.31 14.33 8.34
N SER A 607 -6.94 15.32 8.96
CA SER A 607 -7.21 15.29 10.40
C SER A 607 -8.71 15.15 10.60
N ASN A 608 -9.13 14.24 11.49
CA ASN A 608 -10.54 13.95 11.76
C ASN A 608 -11.30 15.08 12.47
N ASP A 609 -10.65 16.21 12.76
CA ASP A 609 -11.27 17.40 13.33
C ASP A 609 -11.00 18.59 12.41
N GLY A 610 -12.05 19.19 11.85
CA GLY A 610 -12.07 20.55 11.28
C GLY A 610 -11.14 20.84 10.08
N THR A 611 -11.75 21.02 8.92
CA THR A 611 -11.18 21.40 7.61
C THR A 611 -10.17 22.55 7.62
N VAL A 612 -8.92 22.29 7.18
CA VAL A 612 -7.98 23.30 6.66
C VAL A 612 -7.20 22.73 5.47
N HIS A 613 -7.46 23.24 4.26
CA HIS A 613 -6.71 22.88 3.05
C HIS A 613 -5.50 23.82 2.85
N ALA A 614 -4.39 23.27 2.36
CA ALA A 614 -3.15 24.02 2.16
C ALA A 614 -2.90 24.32 0.67
N CYS A 615 -2.78 25.60 0.32
CA CYS A 615 -2.16 26.04 -0.94
C CYS A 615 -0.64 26.17 -0.82
N ARG A 616 0.14 25.62 -1.77
CA ARG A 616 1.60 25.79 -1.86
C ARG A 616 1.94 26.78 -2.98
N LEU A 617 2.58 27.90 -2.64
CA LEU A 617 3.08 28.90 -3.60
C LEU A 617 4.52 28.53 -3.98
N LEU A 618 4.73 27.94 -5.16
CA LEU A 618 6.05 27.55 -5.65
C LEU A 618 6.18 27.85 -7.13
N THR A 619 6.80 28.99 -7.47
CA THR A 619 7.79 29.07 -8.57
C THR A 619 8.53 30.42 -8.64
N ASP A 620 7.90 31.55 -8.31
CA ASP A 620 8.55 32.86 -8.57
C ASP A 620 9.42 33.44 -7.44
N LEU A 621 9.31 32.94 -6.20
CA LEU A 621 10.07 33.49 -5.06
C LEU A 621 11.52 32.96 -4.97
N ASN A 622 11.83 31.81 -5.56
CA ASN A 622 13.16 31.19 -5.43
C ASN A 622 14.22 31.72 -6.41
N LEU A 623 13.89 32.66 -7.32
CA LEU A 623 14.79 33.08 -8.40
C LEU A 623 15.13 34.58 -8.44
N MET A 624 14.83 35.38 -7.40
CA MET A 624 15.24 36.80 -7.40
C MET A 624 15.93 37.22 -6.10
N VAL A 625 17.15 37.75 -6.24
CA VAL A 625 17.82 38.60 -5.25
C VAL A 625 17.38 40.05 -5.54
N PRO A 626 16.50 40.69 -4.75
CA PRO A 626 16.12 42.07 -4.97
C PRO A 626 17.01 43.00 -4.14
N THR A 627 17.62 44.00 -4.77
CA THR A 627 18.41 45.05 -4.11
C THR A 627 17.57 46.13 -3.41
N ASN A 628 16.23 46.04 -3.41
CA ASN A 628 15.35 47.05 -2.82
C ASN A 628 14.06 46.47 -2.20
N ILE A 629 13.89 46.71 -0.89
CA ILE A 629 12.80 46.23 -0.02
C ILE A 629 11.41 46.66 -0.49
N ASN A 630 11.27 47.85 -1.08
CA ASN A 630 9.96 48.33 -1.56
C ASN A 630 9.49 47.52 -2.78
N THR A 631 10.41 46.95 -3.55
CA THR A 631 10.12 46.07 -4.70
C THR A 631 9.70 44.67 -4.24
N LEU A 632 10.30 44.17 -3.15
CA LEU A 632 9.92 42.91 -2.52
C LEU A 632 8.54 43.04 -1.86
N LEU A 633 8.28 44.12 -1.12
CA LEU A 633 6.99 44.39 -0.49
C LEU A 633 5.88 44.61 -1.54
N ASN A 634 6.13 45.35 -2.62
CA ASN A 634 5.17 45.52 -3.73
C ASN A 634 4.92 44.22 -4.52
N LYS A 635 5.86 43.27 -4.54
CA LYS A 635 5.68 41.94 -5.17
C LYS A 635 5.03 40.91 -4.23
N ILE A 636 5.26 41.01 -2.91
CA ILE A 636 4.53 40.24 -1.88
C ILE A 636 3.05 40.66 -1.87
N ASP A 637 2.76 41.95 -2.03
CA ASP A 637 1.41 42.50 -2.25
C ASP A 637 0.70 41.89 -3.49
N LEU A 638 1.46 41.30 -4.42
CA LEU A 638 0.94 40.67 -5.64
C LEU A 638 0.69 39.16 -5.51
N CYS A 639 1.20 38.47 -4.48
CA CYS A 639 1.43 37.01 -4.53
C CYS A 639 0.77 36.15 -3.44
N LEU A 640 -0.20 36.61 -2.65
CA LEU A 640 -0.80 35.75 -1.62
C LEU A 640 -2.30 35.51 -1.87
N GLY A 641 -2.70 34.23 -1.85
CA GLY A 641 -4.06 33.74 -2.09
C GLY A 641 -4.31 32.39 -1.40
N ASN A 642 -5.40 32.25 -0.61
CA ASN A 642 -5.90 30.99 -0.06
C ASN A 642 -7.42 30.87 -0.31
N CYS A 643 -7.88 29.64 -0.59
CA CYS A 643 -9.27 29.24 -0.79
C CYS A 643 -9.71 28.32 0.36
N ASN A 644 -10.59 28.79 1.22
CA ASN A 644 -11.37 27.98 2.15
C ASN A 644 -12.83 28.43 1.99
N GLU A 645 -13.76 27.48 2.05
CA GLU A 645 -15.22 27.61 1.80
C GLU A 645 -15.67 27.27 0.36
N THR A 646 -15.70 25.98 -0.01
CA THR A 646 -16.73 25.41 -0.94
C THR A 646 -16.66 23.89 -1.15
N PHE A 647 -15.59 23.20 -0.77
CA PHE A 647 -15.47 21.75 -1.00
C PHE A 647 -15.75 20.91 0.26
N SER A 648 -17.04 20.70 0.57
CA SER A 648 -17.49 19.64 1.47
C SER A 648 -18.48 18.72 0.72
N GLY A 649 -17.98 17.95 -0.24
CA GLY A 649 -18.76 16.99 -1.01
C GLY A 649 -18.09 15.62 -1.06
N ASN A 650 -18.85 14.56 -0.84
CA ASN A 650 -18.46 13.15 -0.65
C ASN A 650 -17.80 12.44 -1.87
N ILE A 651 -17.13 13.15 -2.77
CA ILE A 651 -16.69 12.61 -4.08
C ILE A 651 -15.45 11.69 -3.96
N PHE A 652 -14.73 11.66 -2.84
CA PHE A 652 -13.47 10.90 -2.70
C PHE A 652 -13.53 9.63 -1.81
N SER A 653 -14.69 9.00 -1.62
CA SER A 653 -14.77 7.77 -0.79
C SER A 653 -14.51 6.44 -1.52
N ARG A 654 -14.25 6.44 -2.84
CA ARG A 654 -13.96 5.19 -3.59
C ARG A 654 -12.47 4.89 -3.63
N LYS A 655 -12.06 3.82 -2.92
CA LYS A 655 -10.73 3.20 -3.07
C LYS A 655 -10.65 2.55 -4.46
N THR A 656 -9.96 3.16 -5.40
CA THR A 656 -9.56 2.49 -6.65
C THR A 656 -8.22 1.80 -6.45
N ARG A 657 -8.18 0.52 -6.84
CA ARG A 657 -7.01 -0.36 -6.74
C ARG A 657 -6.31 -0.30 -8.10
N SER A 658 -5.05 0.11 -8.16
CA SER A 658 -4.30 0.04 -9.41
C SER A 658 -4.16 -1.43 -9.85
N GLU A 659 -4.04 -1.65 -11.15
CA GLU A 659 -3.93 -2.99 -11.78
C GLU A 659 -2.77 -3.85 -11.25
N GLN A 660 -1.82 -3.25 -10.52
CA GLN A 660 -0.68 -3.95 -9.91
C GLN A 660 -0.86 -4.28 -8.41
N GLY A 661 -2.01 -3.97 -7.82
CA GLY A 661 -2.38 -4.45 -6.48
C GLY A 661 -1.67 -3.79 -5.29
N ASN A 662 -0.94 -2.70 -5.49
CA ASN A 662 -0.39 -1.90 -4.39
C ASN A 662 -1.42 -0.86 -3.91
N PHE A 663 -1.63 -0.77 -2.60
CA PHE A 663 -2.31 0.38 -2.00
C PHE A 663 -1.36 1.58 -2.09
N VAL A 664 -1.68 2.54 -2.95
CA VAL A 664 -0.95 3.81 -3.01
C VAL A 664 -1.55 4.75 -1.95
N ASN A 665 -0.68 5.37 -1.16
CA ASN A 665 -1.08 6.32 -0.12
C ASN A 665 -1.71 7.56 -0.79
N LEU A 666 -3.01 7.81 -0.55
CA LEU A 666 -3.77 8.94 -1.13
C LEU A 666 -3.35 10.33 -0.57
N GLU A 667 -2.32 10.40 0.28
CA GLU A 667 -1.82 11.63 0.94
C GLU A 667 -1.12 12.62 -0.02
N GLN A 668 -0.99 12.28 -1.31
CA GLN A 668 -0.21 13.05 -2.30
C GLN A 668 -1.04 13.64 -3.45
N LEU A 669 -2.38 13.58 -3.41
CA LEU A 669 -3.18 14.23 -4.45
C LEU A 669 -3.05 15.75 -4.32
N VAL A 670 -2.44 16.41 -5.30
CA VAL A 670 -2.38 17.87 -5.37
C VAL A 670 -3.13 18.30 -6.62
N VAL A 671 -4.20 19.10 -6.46
CA VAL A 671 -5.05 19.56 -7.57
C VAL A 671 -4.73 21.03 -7.86
N PRO A 672 -4.25 21.39 -9.06
CA PRO A 672 -4.10 22.78 -9.46
C PRO A 672 -5.47 23.44 -9.61
N ILE A 673 -5.59 24.65 -9.07
CA ILE A 673 -6.78 25.49 -9.21
C ILE A 673 -6.39 26.86 -9.72
N TRP A 674 -7.33 27.52 -10.39
CA TRP A 674 -7.21 28.94 -10.70
C TRP A 674 -8.25 29.71 -9.89
N CYS A 675 -7.82 30.79 -9.24
CA CYS A 675 -8.64 31.62 -8.37
C CYS A 675 -8.67 33.04 -8.91
N LEU A 676 -9.86 33.55 -9.17
CA LEU A 676 -10.07 34.94 -9.60
C LEU A 676 -10.48 35.77 -8.38
N VAL A 677 -9.69 36.80 -8.03
CA VAL A 677 -9.93 37.65 -6.86
C VAL A 677 -10.08 39.12 -7.27
N PRO A 678 -11.15 39.82 -6.83
CA PRO A 678 -11.27 41.26 -7.04
C PRO A 678 -10.14 42.05 -6.36
N ILE A 679 -9.61 43.07 -7.03
CA ILE A 679 -8.50 43.89 -6.52
C ILE A 679 -8.84 44.58 -5.17
N SER A 680 -10.12 44.84 -4.89
CA SER A 680 -10.61 45.45 -3.64
C SER A 680 -10.33 44.61 -2.38
N HIS A 681 -10.10 43.30 -2.51
CA HIS A 681 -9.89 42.36 -1.39
C HIS A 681 -8.43 41.88 -1.24
N LYS A 682 -7.47 42.60 -1.83
CA LYS A 682 -6.06 42.17 -1.88
C LYS A 682 -5.36 42.01 -0.51
N TYR A 683 -5.84 42.65 0.57
CA TYR A 683 -5.17 42.63 1.88
C TYR A 683 -5.67 41.54 2.85
N ASP A 684 -6.88 41.03 2.64
CA ASP A 684 -7.44 39.95 3.46
C ASP A 684 -6.58 38.67 3.32
N LEU A 685 -6.02 38.47 2.13
CA LEU A 685 -5.13 37.36 1.81
C LEU A 685 -3.73 37.45 2.44
N LEU A 686 -3.25 38.66 2.78
CA LEU A 686 -1.95 38.86 3.43
C LEU A 686 -2.02 38.41 4.90
N ILE A 687 -3.10 38.77 5.60
CA ILE A 687 -3.27 38.54 7.04
C ILE A 687 -3.27 37.05 7.38
N ASP A 688 -3.95 36.23 6.56
CA ASP A 688 -4.05 34.79 6.78
C ASP A 688 -2.76 34.02 6.47
N ASN A 689 -1.81 34.64 5.75
CA ASN A 689 -0.60 33.97 5.25
C ASN A 689 0.70 34.41 5.95
N ILE A 690 0.64 35.39 6.88
CA ILE A 690 1.79 35.85 7.68
C ILE A 690 2.63 34.69 8.27
N PRO A 691 2.06 33.62 8.85
CA PRO A 691 2.85 32.52 9.42
C PRO A 691 3.72 31.80 8.39
N ARG A 692 3.22 31.66 7.15
CA ARG A 692 3.92 30.96 6.06
C ARG A 692 4.97 31.85 5.38
N VAL A 693 4.69 33.14 5.25
CA VAL A 693 5.69 34.14 4.81
C VAL A 693 6.87 34.14 5.77
N LEU A 694 6.62 34.12 7.09
CA LEU A 694 7.68 34.06 8.10
C LEU A 694 8.48 32.75 8.02
N THR A 695 7.84 31.59 7.81
CA THR A 695 8.54 30.32 7.62
C THR A 695 9.35 30.26 6.32
N HIS A 696 8.89 30.91 5.24
CA HIS A 696 9.65 30.98 3.98
C HIS A 696 10.88 31.90 4.09
N LEU A 697 10.73 33.04 4.77
CA LEU A 697 11.86 33.93 5.08
C LEU A 697 12.88 33.21 5.99
N GLU A 698 12.42 32.38 6.93
CA GLU A 698 13.25 31.53 7.79
C GLU A 698 14.07 30.51 6.98
N GLN A 699 13.46 29.88 5.96
CA GLN A 699 14.11 28.82 5.19
C GLN A 699 15.07 29.32 4.12
N ASN A 700 14.86 30.52 3.57
CA ASN A 700 15.59 30.97 2.37
C ASN A 700 16.52 32.17 2.58
N LEU A 701 16.33 33.00 3.62
CA LEU A 701 17.17 34.19 3.85
C LEU A 701 18.18 34.03 5.00
N ILE A 702 17.95 33.08 5.92
CA ILE A 702 18.79 32.85 7.10
C ILE A 702 20.20 32.28 6.79
N PRO A 703 20.49 31.57 5.67
CA PRO A 703 21.86 31.08 5.44
C PRO A 703 22.92 32.16 5.19
N HIS A 704 22.54 33.44 5.03
CA HIS A 704 23.46 34.53 4.72
C HIS A 704 23.44 35.62 5.80
N HIS A 705 24.54 35.73 6.57
CA HIS A 705 24.76 36.59 7.75
C HIS A 705 24.48 38.13 7.60
N CYS A 706 23.92 38.62 6.50
CA CYS A 706 23.73 40.05 6.23
C CYS A 706 22.28 40.56 6.32
N TYR A 707 21.26 39.70 6.49
CA TYR A 707 19.85 40.10 6.31
C TYR A 707 19.03 40.36 7.60
N HIS A 708 19.69 40.42 8.77
CA HIS A 708 18.99 40.60 10.06
C HIS A 708 18.26 41.95 10.18
N LYS A 709 18.68 42.97 9.41
CA LYS A 709 18.06 44.30 9.44
C LYS A 709 16.71 44.32 8.69
N GLU A 710 16.58 43.59 7.59
CA GLU A 710 15.32 43.51 6.83
C GLU A 710 14.22 42.75 7.60
N THR A 711 14.57 41.62 8.21
CA THR A 711 13.63 40.83 9.04
C THR A 711 13.14 41.64 10.23
N PHE A 712 14.02 42.42 10.87
CA PHE A 712 13.65 43.29 11.99
C PHE A 712 12.74 44.44 11.55
N LEU A 713 12.99 45.06 10.40
CA LEU A 713 12.13 46.12 9.84
C LEU A 713 10.73 45.61 9.47
N LEU A 714 10.62 44.37 8.97
CA LEU A 714 9.33 43.73 8.69
C LEU A 714 8.56 43.46 10.00
N ILE A 715 9.23 42.96 11.03
CA ILE A 715 8.63 42.67 12.34
C ILE A 715 8.21 43.98 13.05
N ASP A 716 9.05 45.01 13.03
CA ASP A 716 8.74 46.35 13.58
C ASP A 716 7.57 47.01 12.83
N TRP A 717 7.50 46.85 11.50
CA TRP A 717 6.36 47.31 10.69
C TRP A 717 5.06 46.57 11.04
N LEU A 718 5.11 45.24 11.21
CA LEU A 718 3.97 44.43 11.64
C LEU A 718 3.49 44.84 13.04
N LEU A 719 4.41 45.05 13.99
CA LEU A 719 4.11 45.47 15.35
C LEU A 719 3.53 46.89 15.43
N LYS A 720 4.05 47.85 14.64
CA LYS A 720 3.50 49.21 14.56
C LYS A 720 2.12 49.25 13.89
N SER A 721 1.90 48.42 12.87
CA SER A 721 0.62 48.32 12.15
C SER A 721 -0.47 47.56 12.96
N SER A 722 -0.06 46.70 13.89
CA SER A 722 -0.96 45.94 14.77
C SER A 722 -1.84 46.81 15.69
N LYS A 723 -1.48 48.08 15.95
CA LYS A 723 -2.31 48.99 16.75
C LYS A 723 -3.66 49.36 16.08
N LYS A 724 -3.81 49.13 14.76
CA LYS A 724 -5.07 49.36 14.02
C LYS A 724 -5.86 48.08 13.72
N ILE A 725 -5.34 46.91 14.11
CA ILE A 725 -5.85 45.60 13.71
C ILE A 725 -6.04 44.76 14.99
N HIS A 726 -7.20 44.15 15.21
CA HIS A 726 -7.37 43.16 16.29
C HIS A 726 -6.56 41.91 15.96
N PHE A 727 -5.30 41.92 16.37
CA PHE A 727 -4.26 41.00 15.93
C PHE A 727 -4.09 39.81 16.88
N ASN A 728 -3.86 38.63 16.32
CA ASN A 728 -3.74 37.36 17.06
C ASN A 728 -2.32 37.20 17.65
N ALA A 729 -2.04 37.92 18.74
CA ALA A 729 -0.70 38.03 19.38
C ALA A 729 -0.08 36.67 19.78
N LYS A 730 -0.89 35.63 19.99
CA LYS A 730 -0.47 34.25 20.30
C LYS A 730 0.39 33.63 19.20
N LEU A 731 0.01 33.84 17.93
CA LEU A 731 0.69 33.26 16.77
C LEU A 731 2.03 33.97 16.48
N LEU A 732 2.07 35.28 16.70
CA LEU A 732 3.30 36.07 16.53
C LEU A 732 4.33 35.74 17.61
N LEU A 733 3.91 35.59 18.87
CA LEU A 733 4.82 35.19 19.95
C LEU A 733 5.41 33.79 19.70
N HIS A 734 4.61 32.85 19.21
CA HIS A 734 5.06 31.50 18.85
C HIS A 734 6.13 31.53 17.74
N GLN A 735 5.95 32.38 16.72
CA GLN A 735 6.93 32.50 15.63
C GLN A 735 8.19 33.28 16.04
N LEU A 736 8.06 34.33 16.86
CA LEU A 736 9.21 35.08 17.39
C LEU A 736 10.10 34.22 18.30
N LEU A 737 9.49 33.34 19.10
CA LEU A 737 10.21 32.39 19.95
C LEU A 737 10.90 31.30 19.12
N ARG A 738 10.27 30.82 18.04
CA ARG A 738 10.88 29.87 17.12
C ARG A 738 12.11 30.45 16.42
N LEU A 739 12.03 31.70 15.94
CA LEU A 739 13.17 32.43 15.35
C LEU A 739 14.30 32.67 16.36
N SER A 740 13.99 32.70 17.67
CA SER A 740 14.97 32.83 18.75
C SER A 740 15.75 31.55 19.12
N SER A 741 15.58 30.46 18.36
CA SER A 741 16.29 29.19 18.59
C SER A 741 17.59 29.03 17.78
N ASP A 742 17.92 29.99 16.91
CA ASP A 742 19.10 29.97 16.03
C ASP A 742 20.30 30.76 16.64
N ASP A 743 21.53 30.25 16.55
CA ASP A 743 22.68 30.68 17.39
C ASP A 743 23.22 32.12 17.11
N THR A 744 22.53 32.93 16.29
CA THR A 744 22.99 34.25 15.79
C THR A 744 22.04 35.42 16.08
N ILE A 745 21.20 35.29 17.10
CA ILE A 745 20.19 36.32 17.42
C ILE A 745 20.83 37.57 18.02
N THR A 746 20.38 38.73 17.54
CA THR A 746 20.73 40.05 18.09
C THR A 746 20.06 40.27 19.45
N TYR A 747 20.85 40.83 20.39
CA TYR A 747 20.44 41.18 21.76
C TYR A 747 19.10 41.93 21.85
N ASP A 748 18.74 42.68 20.80
CA ASP A 748 17.52 43.47 20.71
C ASP A 748 16.23 42.63 20.57
N LEU A 749 16.29 41.46 19.89
CA LEU A 749 15.13 40.56 19.81
C LEU A 749 14.83 39.93 21.18
N ILE A 750 15.89 39.62 21.94
CA ILE A 750 15.79 39.08 23.30
C ILE A 750 15.24 40.14 24.25
N ILE A 751 15.63 41.41 24.11
CA ILE A 751 15.03 42.52 24.88
C ILE A 751 13.55 42.65 24.56
N THR A 752 13.16 42.60 23.28
CA THR A 752 11.76 42.73 22.86
C THR A 752 10.88 41.60 23.41
N ILE A 753 11.38 40.37 23.36
CA ILE A 753 10.71 39.20 23.96
C ILE A 753 10.62 39.37 25.47
N ARG A 754 11.68 39.84 26.13
CA ARG A 754 11.70 40.08 27.57
C ARG A 754 10.71 41.17 28.00
N GLU A 755 10.61 42.28 27.28
CA GLU A 755 9.64 43.36 27.56
C GLU A 755 8.19 42.88 27.39
N LEU A 756 7.93 42.01 26.41
CA LEU A 756 6.64 41.31 26.24
C LEU A 756 6.29 40.42 27.45
N PHE A 757 7.29 39.72 28.03
CA PHE A 757 7.09 38.83 29.18
C PHE A 757 7.08 39.54 30.55
N GLU A 758 7.74 40.68 30.70
CA GLU A 758 7.72 41.48 31.95
C GLU A 758 6.34 42.12 32.22
N HIS A 759 5.44 42.14 31.23
CA HIS A 759 4.05 42.53 31.43
C HIS A 759 3.26 41.45 32.20
N LYS A 760 3.21 41.57 33.53
CA LYS A 760 2.57 40.60 34.46
C LYS A 760 1.14 40.16 34.07
N LYS A 761 0.32 41.08 33.52
CA LYS A 761 -1.04 40.78 33.02
C LYS A 761 -1.06 39.88 31.78
N PHE A 762 -0.01 39.93 30.96
CA PHE A 762 0.13 39.13 29.76
C PHE A 762 0.31 37.65 30.11
N LEU A 763 1.15 37.33 31.10
CA LEU A 763 1.36 35.96 31.57
C LEU A 763 0.15 35.37 32.32
N GLU A 764 -0.58 36.17 33.09
CA GLU A 764 -1.76 35.72 33.86
C GLU A 764 -2.98 35.39 32.97
N GLN A 765 -3.09 35.98 31.77
CA GLN A 765 -4.16 35.68 30.81
C GLN A 765 -3.81 34.55 29.82
N PHE A 766 -2.52 34.26 29.59
CA PHE A 766 -2.09 33.38 28.49
C PHE A 766 -1.92 31.89 28.84
N PHE A 767 -1.73 31.53 30.11
CA PHE A 767 -1.49 30.13 30.51
C PHE A 767 -2.45 29.59 31.60
N PRO A 768 -3.78 29.56 31.35
CA PRO A 768 -4.66 28.69 32.12
C PRO A 768 -4.45 27.24 31.63
N MET A 769 -3.31 26.61 31.96
CA MET A 769 -2.92 25.33 31.37
C MET A 769 -3.89 24.19 31.67
N THR A 770 -4.80 23.95 30.73
CA THR A 770 -5.94 23.03 30.86
C THR A 770 -6.02 22.04 29.70
N ASN A 771 -5.24 22.21 28.63
CA ASN A 771 -5.26 21.34 27.45
C ASN A 771 -3.87 20.74 27.14
N GLU A 772 -3.87 19.48 26.68
CA GLU A 772 -2.73 18.68 26.21
C GLU A 772 -1.84 19.42 25.20
N GLN A 773 -2.45 20.23 24.32
CA GLN A 773 -1.74 21.02 23.31
C GLN A 773 -0.75 22.05 23.90
N GLU A 774 -1.08 22.61 25.07
CA GLU A 774 -0.22 23.59 25.74
C GLU A 774 1.01 22.92 26.36
N TYR A 775 0.93 21.63 26.69
CA TYR A 775 2.09 20.85 27.13
C TYR A 775 3.03 20.57 25.96
N ASP A 776 2.50 20.25 24.78
CA ASP A 776 3.31 19.99 23.58
C ASP A 776 4.08 21.22 23.10
N ASP A 777 3.45 22.40 23.12
CA ASP A 777 4.11 23.67 22.74
C ASP A 777 5.28 24.02 23.68
N ILE A 778 5.14 23.72 24.97
CA ILE A 778 6.20 24.01 25.95
C ILE A 778 7.30 22.95 25.92
N ILE A 779 6.94 21.69 25.69
CA ILE A 779 7.92 20.62 25.44
C ILE A 779 8.73 20.94 24.19
N TYR A 780 8.11 21.47 23.15
CA TYR A 780 8.80 21.96 21.96
C TYR A 780 9.81 23.08 22.32
N LEU A 781 9.39 24.08 23.09
CA LEU A 781 10.25 25.19 23.53
C LEU A 781 11.44 24.71 24.38
N LEU A 782 11.23 23.77 25.32
CA LEU A 782 12.29 23.20 26.15
C LEU A 782 13.28 22.34 25.36
N THR A 783 12.80 21.63 24.34
CA THR A 783 13.60 20.70 23.55
C THR A 783 14.49 21.43 22.53
N TYR A 784 14.05 22.58 22.02
CA TYR A 784 14.73 23.32 20.95
C TYR A 784 15.47 24.59 21.38
N SER A 785 15.19 25.16 22.55
CA SER A 785 15.94 26.34 23.04
C SER A 785 17.37 25.95 23.42
N LYS A 786 18.39 26.33 22.65
CA LYS A 786 19.81 26.15 23.00
C LYS A 786 20.36 27.19 23.97
N ASP A 787 19.70 28.33 24.12
CA ASP A 787 20.16 29.42 25.00
C ASP A 787 19.96 29.06 26.48
N LYS A 788 21.07 29.01 27.24
CA LYS A 788 21.09 28.71 28.68
C LYS A 788 20.22 29.67 29.51
N LYS A 789 20.07 30.94 29.11
CA LYS A 789 19.25 31.93 29.83
C LYS A 789 17.77 31.68 29.64
N ILE A 790 17.33 31.33 28.43
CA ILE A 790 15.94 30.96 28.14
C ILE A 790 15.62 29.64 28.85
N GLN A 791 16.52 28.65 28.80
CA GLN A 791 16.38 27.42 29.56
C GLN A 791 16.31 27.68 31.08
N LEU A 792 17.14 28.57 31.63
CA LEU A 792 17.10 28.95 33.05
C LEU A 792 15.79 29.66 33.43
N TYR A 793 15.25 30.48 32.55
CA TYR A 793 13.99 31.18 32.78
C TYR A 793 12.79 30.21 32.71
N LEU A 794 12.74 29.37 31.68
CA LEU A 794 11.76 28.28 31.57
C LEU A 794 11.85 27.35 32.79
N HIS A 795 13.06 27.02 33.22
CA HIS A 795 13.29 26.26 34.45
C HIS A 795 12.66 26.92 35.68
N GLN A 796 12.76 28.24 35.81
CA GLN A 796 12.17 29.00 36.92
C GLN A 796 10.63 29.03 36.86
N VAL A 797 10.06 29.11 35.64
CA VAL A 797 8.61 28.99 35.41
C VAL A 797 8.13 27.59 35.81
N PHE A 798 8.81 26.54 35.35
CA PHE A 798 8.48 25.15 35.68
C PHE A 798 8.60 24.85 37.17
N ARG A 799 9.64 25.34 37.82
CA ARG A 799 9.83 25.25 39.27
C ARG A 799 8.64 25.84 40.03
N THR A 800 8.11 26.97 39.54
CA THR A 800 6.96 27.64 40.14
C THR A 800 5.66 26.86 39.93
N VAL A 801 5.48 26.24 38.76
CA VAL A 801 4.32 25.39 38.44
C VAL A 801 4.33 24.09 39.26
N LEU A 802 5.47 23.40 39.33
CA LEU A 802 5.62 22.17 40.12
C LEU A 802 5.46 22.43 41.62
N LYS A 803 6.01 23.53 42.16
CA LYS A 803 5.83 23.90 43.58
C LYS A 803 4.36 24.21 43.94
N ARG A 804 3.54 24.65 42.98
CA ARG A 804 2.10 24.84 43.17
C ARG A 804 1.36 23.49 43.13
N ARG A 805 1.73 22.59 42.20
CA ARG A 805 1.11 21.27 42.01
C ARG A 805 1.64 20.18 42.95
N SER A 806 2.71 20.37 43.70
CA SER A 806 3.20 19.37 44.65
C SER A 806 2.49 19.42 46.02
N ARG A 807 1.42 20.21 46.16
CA ARG A 807 0.72 20.44 47.43
C ARG A 807 -0.53 19.58 47.64
N ASP A 808 -0.98 18.87 46.61
CA ASP A 808 -2.16 17.99 46.64
C ASP A 808 -1.86 16.66 45.91
N THR A 809 -2.47 15.57 46.36
CA THR A 809 -2.18 14.19 45.93
C THR A 809 -2.53 13.91 44.47
N ASP A 810 -3.62 14.47 43.95
CA ASP A 810 -4.00 14.29 42.54
C ASP A 810 -3.00 15.00 41.61
N THR A 811 -2.51 16.16 42.05
CA THR A 811 -1.52 16.93 41.31
C THR A 811 -0.09 16.33 41.34
N ILE A 812 0.23 15.46 42.31
CA ILE A 812 1.46 14.65 42.30
C ILE A 812 1.39 13.60 41.18
N ARG A 813 0.24 12.93 41.00
CA ARG A 813 0.06 11.93 39.93
C ARG A 813 0.19 12.56 38.54
N ASP A 814 -0.33 13.76 38.36
CA ASP A 814 -0.19 14.51 37.11
C ASP A 814 1.26 14.95 36.87
N ALA A 815 1.98 15.35 37.93
CA ALA A 815 3.40 15.66 37.81
C ALA A 815 4.23 14.42 37.41
N ILE A 816 3.91 13.25 37.95
CA ILE A 816 4.57 11.98 37.59
C ILE A 816 4.27 11.60 36.13
N LYS A 817 3.01 11.69 35.69
CA LYS A 817 2.64 11.47 34.29
C LYS A 817 3.38 12.42 33.36
N PHE A 818 3.45 13.70 33.71
CA PHE A 818 4.14 14.70 32.93
C PHE A 818 5.64 14.41 32.79
N ILE A 819 6.30 14.03 33.89
CA ILE A 819 7.71 13.60 33.84
C ILE A 819 7.87 12.35 32.95
N GLY A 820 6.94 11.40 33.00
CA GLY A 820 6.92 10.25 32.09
C GLY A 820 6.85 10.66 30.61
N ILE A 821 6.03 11.66 30.28
CA ILE A 821 5.94 12.23 28.93
C ILE A 821 7.29 12.87 28.55
N LEU A 822 7.88 13.69 29.43
CA LEU A 822 9.17 14.32 29.17
C LEU A 822 10.30 13.30 28.94
N LEU A 823 10.31 12.21 29.72
CA LEU A 823 11.26 11.09 29.55
C LEU A 823 11.09 10.41 28.20
N SER A 824 9.86 10.19 27.74
CA SER A 824 9.58 9.58 26.43
C SER A 824 10.03 10.44 25.24
N ARG A 825 10.27 11.74 25.45
CA ARG A 825 10.62 12.73 24.42
C ARG A 825 12.10 13.12 24.41
N ASN A 826 12.99 12.38 25.10
CA ASN A 826 14.44 12.63 25.14
C ASN A 826 14.85 14.03 25.63
N VAL A 827 14.09 14.64 26.55
CA VAL A 827 14.49 15.89 27.20
C VAL A 827 15.80 15.70 27.97
N ASN A 828 16.64 16.73 28.04
CA ASN A 828 17.97 16.65 28.68
C ASN A 828 17.89 16.05 30.10
N SER A 829 18.65 14.98 30.33
CA SER A 829 18.65 14.22 31.59
C SER A 829 18.99 15.07 32.81
N ASN A 830 19.87 16.07 32.69
CA ASN A 830 20.19 16.98 33.80
C ASN A 830 19.02 17.89 34.18
N PHE A 831 18.20 18.30 33.21
CA PHE A 831 17.01 19.11 33.47
C PHE A 831 15.91 18.27 34.13
N LEU A 832 15.69 17.06 33.61
CA LEU A 832 14.82 16.08 34.25
C LEU A 832 15.28 15.75 35.67
N LEU A 833 16.59 15.66 35.92
CA LEU A 833 17.17 15.42 37.23
C LEU A 833 16.83 16.52 38.23
N VAL A 834 16.90 17.80 37.83
CA VAL A 834 16.52 18.91 38.72
C VAL A 834 15.02 18.91 39.00
N LEU A 835 14.17 18.66 37.98
CA LEU A 835 12.72 18.59 38.17
C LEU A 835 12.29 17.42 39.06
N ILE A 836 12.88 16.23 38.87
CA ILE A 836 12.61 15.06 39.69
C ILE A 836 13.11 15.29 41.12
N HIS A 837 14.31 15.83 41.30
CA HIS A 837 14.85 16.15 42.62
C HIS A 837 13.99 17.19 43.34
N GLU A 838 13.50 18.22 42.64
CA GLU A 838 12.65 19.25 43.22
C GLU A 838 11.24 18.72 43.53
N LEU A 839 10.69 17.84 42.70
CA LEU A 839 9.45 17.13 42.99
C LEU A 839 9.61 16.25 44.24
N LEU A 840 10.68 15.44 44.32
CA LEU A 840 11.01 14.61 45.48
C LEU A 840 11.21 15.45 46.74
N SER A 841 11.96 16.54 46.65
CA SER A 841 12.20 17.45 47.79
C SER A 841 10.92 18.10 48.29
N ASN A 842 9.96 18.40 47.42
CA ASN A 842 8.65 18.92 47.84
C ASN A 842 7.73 17.83 48.39
N ILE A 843 7.75 16.63 47.82
CA ILE A 843 6.99 15.48 48.32
C ILE A 843 7.47 15.09 49.73
N PHE A 844 8.78 15.14 49.99
CA PHE A 844 9.40 14.67 51.24
C PHE A 844 9.83 15.78 52.20
N GLN A 845 9.37 17.01 52.03
CA GLN A 845 9.57 18.07 53.03
C GLN A 845 8.96 17.65 54.37
N GLU A 846 9.70 17.79 55.49
CA GLU A 846 9.29 17.35 56.85
C GLU A 846 7.91 17.87 57.30
N ASN A 847 7.42 18.94 56.67
CA ASN A 847 6.15 19.58 57.01
C ASN A 847 5.02 19.29 56.00
N ASN A 848 5.18 18.34 55.07
CA ASN A 848 4.11 17.97 54.13
C ASN A 848 3.10 17.05 54.85
N PRO A 849 1.84 17.48 55.08
CA PRO A 849 0.90 16.76 55.94
C PRO A 849 0.38 15.45 55.34
N VAL A 850 0.61 15.19 54.05
CA VAL A 850 0.11 14.01 53.34
C VAL A 850 1.30 13.26 52.74
N PRO A 851 1.71 12.10 53.31
CA PRO A 851 2.74 11.29 52.70
C PRO A 851 2.24 10.74 51.35
N PRO A 852 3.11 10.65 50.32
CA PRO A 852 2.74 10.08 49.03
C PRO A 852 2.30 8.62 49.20
N SER A 853 1.33 8.17 48.39
CA SER A 853 0.91 6.78 48.45
C SER A 853 2.04 5.86 47.99
N VAL A 854 2.10 4.63 48.52
CA VAL A 854 3.13 3.66 48.11
C VAL A 854 3.04 3.32 46.61
N THR A 855 1.86 3.47 46.01
CA THR A 855 1.67 3.29 44.56
C THR A 855 2.35 4.41 43.78
N ASP A 856 2.23 5.67 44.23
CA ASP A 856 2.91 6.80 43.59
C ASP A 856 4.43 6.69 43.73
N LEU A 857 4.92 6.23 44.89
CA LEU A 857 6.34 5.96 45.10
C LEU A 857 6.88 4.82 44.22
N ALA A 858 6.11 3.75 44.05
CA ALA A 858 6.50 2.63 43.20
C ALA A 858 6.50 3.01 41.71
N ASN A 859 5.52 3.80 41.25
CA ASN A 859 5.50 4.32 39.89
C ASN A 859 6.68 5.26 39.62
N LEU A 860 7.04 6.09 40.60
CA LEU A 860 8.20 6.97 40.51
C LEU A 860 9.51 6.17 40.48
N LEU A 861 9.63 5.10 41.28
CA LEU A 861 10.77 4.20 41.24
C LEU A 861 10.87 3.46 39.90
N ALA A 862 9.74 2.99 39.35
CA ALA A 862 9.70 2.35 38.03
C ALA A 862 10.17 3.31 36.94
N LEU A 863 9.71 4.57 36.94
CA LEU A 863 10.14 5.59 35.99
C LEU A 863 11.64 5.87 36.07
N LEU A 864 12.19 5.98 37.29
CA LEU A 864 13.62 6.19 37.50
C LEU A 864 14.48 4.96 37.18
N SER A 865 13.89 3.77 37.26
CA SER A 865 14.57 2.51 36.94
C SER A 865 14.84 2.29 35.45
N PHE A 866 14.27 3.10 34.56
CA PHE A 866 14.65 3.09 33.14
C PHE A 866 15.97 3.79 32.86
N SER A 867 16.61 4.40 33.87
CA SER A 867 17.84 5.15 33.70
C SER A 867 18.78 5.01 34.91
N VAL A 868 18.80 3.82 35.53
CA VAL A 868 19.45 3.57 36.84
C VAL A 868 20.89 4.06 36.92
N ASP A 869 21.67 3.92 35.85
CA ASP A 869 23.08 4.33 35.82
C ASP A 869 23.28 5.83 36.07
N SER A 870 22.26 6.66 35.80
CA SER A 870 22.29 8.11 36.02
C SER A 870 21.64 8.57 37.32
N TYR A 871 20.91 7.70 38.03
CA TYR A 871 20.01 8.09 39.12
C TYR A 871 20.12 7.21 40.38
N ASP A 872 21.27 6.58 40.61
CA ASP A 872 21.49 5.61 41.70
C ASP A 872 21.10 6.14 43.09
N LEU A 873 21.48 7.39 43.40
CA LEU A 873 21.17 8.03 44.69
C LEU A 873 19.66 8.32 44.85
N SER A 874 18.98 8.75 43.79
CA SER A 874 17.52 9.01 43.83
C SER A 874 16.73 7.72 43.97
N CYS A 875 17.12 6.68 43.24
CA CYS A 875 16.56 5.34 43.42
C CYS A 875 16.81 4.80 44.83
N GLN A 876 17.97 5.09 45.41
CA GLN A 876 18.30 4.73 46.79
C GLN A 876 17.39 5.44 47.80
N ILE A 877 17.21 6.76 47.69
CA ILE A 877 16.35 7.55 48.58
C ILE A 877 14.89 7.06 48.50
N ILE A 878 14.37 6.88 47.28
CA ILE A 878 12.99 6.42 47.08
C ILE A 878 12.82 5.00 47.61
N SER A 879 13.80 4.12 47.39
CA SER A 879 13.75 2.75 47.92
C SER A 879 13.79 2.73 49.44
N GLN A 880 14.62 3.56 50.08
CA GLN A 880 14.66 3.69 51.53
C GLN A 880 13.35 4.22 52.09
N GLU A 881 12.71 5.17 51.41
CA GLU A 881 11.43 5.72 51.83
C GLU A 881 10.27 4.75 51.61
N ILE A 882 10.26 3.98 50.51
CA ILE A 882 9.34 2.84 50.32
C ILE A 882 9.51 1.85 51.47
N ILE A 883 10.76 1.47 51.81
CA ILE A 883 11.04 0.57 52.94
C ILE A 883 10.52 1.17 54.26
N ARG A 884 10.74 2.47 54.49
CA ARG A 884 10.26 3.17 55.70
C ARG A 884 8.74 3.15 55.79
N GLN A 885 8.03 3.46 54.70
CA GLN A 885 6.57 3.46 54.63
C GLN A 885 5.99 2.05 54.84
N ILE A 886 6.62 1.02 54.26
CA ILE A 886 6.23 -0.37 54.49
C ILE A 886 6.40 -0.74 55.97
N ASN A 887 7.50 -0.34 56.60
CA ASN A 887 7.76 -0.61 58.01
C ASN A 887 6.79 0.13 58.94
N ILE A 888 6.43 1.38 58.63
CA ILE A 888 5.42 2.14 59.39
C ILE A 888 4.05 1.47 59.25
N THR A 889 3.65 1.11 58.03
CA THR A 889 2.37 0.44 57.76
C THR A 889 2.28 -0.90 58.48
N LYS A 890 3.40 -1.64 58.58
CA LYS A 890 3.51 -2.89 59.35
C LYS A 890 3.27 -2.69 60.85
N VAL A 891 3.64 -1.54 61.40
CA VAL A 891 3.44 -1.21 62.83
C VAL A 891 2.03 -0.70 63.09
N THR A 892 1.44 0.07 62.16
CA THR A 892 0.16 0.76 62.39
C THR A 892 -1.07 -0.01 61.95
N THR A 893 -0.96 -0.96 61.01
CA THR A 893 -2.11 -1.69 60.47
C THR A 893 -2.09 -3.17 60.87
N THR A 894 -3.13 -3.60 61.60
CA THR A 894 -3.39 -5.03 61.86
C THR A 894 -3.97 -5.76 60.64
N ASN A 895 -4.33 -5.01 59.59
CA ASN A 895 -4.98 -5.55 58.40
C ASN A 895 -3.96 -6.06 57.38
N THR A 896 -3.56 -7.32 57.56
CA THR A 896 -2.59 -8.03 56.71
C THR A 896 -2.95 -8.04 55.22
N SER A 897 -4.24 -7.95 54.87
CA SER A 897 -4.70 -7.97 53.48
C SER A 897 -4.21 -6.80 52.62
N THR A 898 -4.07 -5.61 53.21
CA THR A 898 -3.71 -4.38 52.46
C THR A 898 -2.23 -4.37 52.09
N ILE A 899 -1.36 -4.81 53.02
CA ILE A 899 0.08 -4.95 52.78
C ILE A 899 0.33 -6.06 51.75
N THR A 900 -0.38 -7.18 51.85
CA THR A 900 -0.27 -8.29 50.89
C THR A 900 -0.70 -7.85 49.49
N ASN A 901 -1.80 -7.11 49.36
CA ASN A 901 -2.24 -6.59 48.07
C ASN A 901 -1.23 -5.60 47.48
N LEU A 902 -0.68 -4.69 48.28
CA LEU A 902 0.33 -3.73 47.84
C LEU A 902 1.62 -4.40 47.34
N LEU A 903 2.10 -5.41 48.08
CA LEU A 903 3.26 -6.21 47.67
C LEU A 903 2.97 -6.96 46.36
N ARG A 904 1.77 -7.54 46.23
CA ARG A 904 1.36 -8.36 45.08
C ARG A 904 1.13 -7.54 43.81
N THR A 905 0.38 -6.44 43.90
CA THR A 905 -0.10 -5.74 42.69
C THR A 905 0.90 -4.73 42.17
N VAL A 906 1.76 -4.20 43.03
CA VAL A 906 2.64 -3.08 42.65
C VAL A 906 4.11 -3.44 42.79
N LEU A 907 4.57 -3.82 43.99
CA LEU A 907 6.00 -3.95 44.26
C LEU A 907 6.67 -5.16 43.57
N VAL A 908 6.07 -6.35 43.67
CA VAL A 908 6.64 -7.56 43.04
C VAL A 908 6.71 -7.44 41.50
N PRO A 909 5.64 -7.02 40.80
CA PRO A 909 5.70 -6.79 39.36
C PRO A 909 6.77 -5.76 38.96
N THR A 910 6.89 -4.66 39.73
CA THR A 910 7.88 -3.60 39.48
C THR A 910 9.30 -4.13 39.66
N ILE A 911 9.59 -4.90 40.72
CA ILE A 911 10.91 -5.52 40.93
C ILE A 911 11.25 -6.50 39.82
N ILE A 912 10.30 -7.31 39.36
CA ILE A 912 10.50 -8.25 38.24
C ILE A 912 10.77 -7.49 36.94
N GLN A 913 10.07 -6.38 36.70
CA GLN A 913 10.28 -5.54 35.52
C GLN A 913 11.68 -4.92 35.52
N ILE A 914 12.12 -4.37 36.66
CA ILE A 914 13.48 -3.84 36.84
C ILE A 914 14.52 -4.93 36.59
N TYR A 915 14.31 -6.12 37.15
CA TYR A 915 15.21 -7.26 36.96
C TYR A 915 15.32 -7.70 35.49
N ARG A 916 14.19 -7.80 34.77
CA ARG A 916 14.16 -8.14 33.34
C ARG A 916 14.88 -7.11 32.49
N TYR A 917 14.74 -5.83 32.82
CA TYR A 917 15.46 -4.76 32.14
C TYR A 917 16.98 -4.94 32.26
N PHE A 918 17.49 -5.13 33.48
CA PHE A 918 18.92 -5.38 33.72
C PHE A 918 19.44 -6.62 32.96
N ILE A 919 18.66 -7.70 32.88
CA ILE A 919 19.05 -8.88 32.08
C ILE A 919 19.10 -8.57 30.58
N ASN A 920 18.08 -7.90 30.05
CA ASN A 920 17.96 -7.65 28.61
C ASN A 920 19.06 -6.71 28.10
N GLU A 921 19.31 -5.61 28.80
CA GLU A 921 20.43 -4.70 28.53
C GLU A 921 21.76 -5.46 28.52
N HIS A 922 21.94 -6.36 29.48
CA HIS A 922 23.17 -7.13 29.59
C HIS A 922 23.31 -8.25 28.54
N GLN A 923 22.20 -8.82 28.06
CA GLN A 923 22.22 -9.75 26.92
C GLN A 923 22.61 -9.04 25.62
N ILE A 924 22.20 -7.78 25.46
CA ILE A 924 22.59 -6.92 24.33
C ILE A 924 24.08 -6.57 24.43
N CYS A 925 24.59 -6.24 25.61
CA CYS A 925 26.01 -5.96 25.83
C CYS A 925 26.93 -7.19 25.70
N ARG A 926 26.45 -8.40 26.05
CA ARG A 926 27.22 -9.67 25.87
C ARG A 926 27.56 -9.98 24.41
N LYS A 927 26.83 -9.41 23.43
CA LYS A 927 27.21 -9.50 22.00
C LYS A 927 28.42 -8.63 21.64
N ARG A 928 28.86 -7.70 22.50
CA ARG A 928 29.94 -6.75 22.20
C ARG A 928 31.23 -6.92 23.01
N LYS A 929 31.21 -7.42 24.25
CA LYS A 929 32.44 -7.75 25.03
C LYS A 929 32.17 -8.91 25.99
N ARG A 930 33.11 -9.86 26.09
CA ARG A 930 32.84 -11.18 26.71
C ARG A 930 32.94 -11.26 28.24
N ASP A 931 33.44 -10.25 28.96
CA ASP A 931 33.85 -10.45 30.36
C ASP A 931 33.42 -9.40 31.41
N SER A 932 32.34 -8.63 31.21
CA SER A 932 31.78 -7.81 32.32
C SER A 932 30.63 -8.56 33.02
N MET A 933 30.71 -8.72 34.35
CA MET A 933 29.61 -9.25 35.16
C MET A 933 28.60 -8.15 35.56
N ILE A 934 27.34 -8.56 35.76
CA ILE A 934 26.22 -7.70 36.18
C ILE A 934 26.37 -7.36 37.67
N ASN A 935 26.77 -6.13 37.99
CA ASN A 935 26.66 -5.61 39.35
C ASN A 935 25.33 -4.87 39.50
N PHE A 936 24.40 -5.47 40.25
CA PHE A 936 23.17 -4.77 40.62
C PHE A 936 23.47 -3.69 41.67
N PRO A 937 22.80 -2.52 41.61
CA PRO A 937 22.95 -1.50 42.62
C PRO A 937 22.58 -1.98 44.03
N SER A 938 23.28 -1.45 45.04
CA SER A 938 23.09 -1.84 46.44
C SER A 938 21.69 -1.52 46.97
N TRP A 939 21.08 -0.43 46.51
CA TRP A 939 19.71 -0.08 46.89
C TRP A 939 18.68 -1.09 46.37
N PHE A 940 18.88 -1.61 45.15
CA PHE A 940 17.97 -2.60 44.57
C PHE A 940 18.03 -3.90 45.36
N LEU A 941 19.25 -4.34 45.72
CA LEU A 941 19.45 -5.50 46.59
C LEU A 941 18.81 -5.29 47.97
N SER A 942 18.90 -4.10 48.56
CA SER A 942 18.29 -3.78 49.85
C SER A 942 16.76 -3.79 49.80
N LEU A 943 16.15 -3.18 48.76
CA LEU A 943 14.71 -3.20 48.53
C LEU A 943 14.20 -4.63 48.28
N TYR A 944 14.93 -5.38 47.46
CA TYR A 944 14.65 -6.78 47.15
C TYR A 944 14.66 -7.66 48.39
N GLN A 945 15.73 -7.58 49.20
CA GLN A 945 15.87 -8.35 50.44
C GLN A 945 14.79 -8.00 51.47
N THR A 946 14.41 -6.72 51.55
CA THR A 946 13.35 -6.26 52.45
C THR A 946 11.99 -6.82 52.02
N CYS A 947 11.67 -6.74 50.73
CA CYS A 947 10.43 -7.33 50.18
C CYS A 947 10.39 -8.85 50.40
N LEU A 948 11.52 -9.54 50.20
CA LEU A 948 11.64 -10.98 50.43
C LEU A 948 11.48 -11.35 51.92
N SER A 949 12.06 -10.56 52.83
CA SER A 949 11.92 -10.75 54.28
C SER A 949 10.47 -10.57 54.73
N LEU A 950 9.77 -9.56 54.20
CA LEU A 950 8.35 -9.34 54.44
C LEU A 950 7.51 -10.51 53.94
N LEU A 951 7.68 -10.92 52.68
CA LEU A 951 6.99 -12.08 52.11
C LEU A 951 7.23 -13.34 52.94
N ASN A 952 8.47 -13.59 53.38
CA ASN A 952 8.81 -14.72 54.25
C ASN A 952 8.13 -14.64 55.62
N SER A 953 8.03 -13.44 56.21
CA SER A 953 7.36 -13.27 57.51
C SER A 953 5.86 -13.56 57.44
N TYR A 954 5.24 -13.35 56.29
CA TYR A 954 3.83 -13.72 56.03
C TYR A 954 3.67 -15.21 55.68
N CYS A 955 4.68 -15.86 55.11
CA CYS A 955 4.68 -17.28 54.76
C CYS A 955 4.96 -18.24 55.94
N ASN A 956 5.09 -17.74 57.18
CA ASN A 956 5.47 -18.57 58.34
C ASN A 956 4.36 -19.45 58.93
N SER A 957 3.15 -19.41 58.34
CA SER A 957 2.23 -20.54 58.45
C SER A 957 2.31 -21.25 57.10
N PRO A 958 2.88 -22.46 56.99
CA PRO A 958 2.70 -23.22 55.75
C PRO A 958 1.19 -23.32 55.53
N PRO A 959 0.67 -23.03 54.31
CA PRO A 959 -0.71 -23.37 54.03
C PRO A 959 -0.91 -24.82 54.44
N PRO A 960 -2.05 -25.21 55.03
CA PRO A 960 -2.31 -26.62 55.26
C PRO A 960 -2.09 -27.30 53.92
N ILE A 961 -1.03 -28.10 53.82
CA ILE A 961 -0.78 -28.93 52.65
C ILE A 961 -2.11 -29.64 52.45
N PRO A 962 -2.83 -29.47 51.33
CA PRO A 962 -4.03 -30.22 51.10
C PRO A 962 -3.63 -31.66 51.33
N THR A 963 -4.18 -32.31 52.36
CA THR A 963 -3.72 -33.63 52.77
C THR A 963 -4.20 -34.60 51.71
N TYR A 964 -3.40 -34.69 50.66
CA TYR A 964 -3.43 -35.70 49.61
C TYR A 964 -3.23 -37.10 50.18
N ALA A 965 -3.01 -37.23 51.50
CA ALA A 965 -3.09 -38.46 52.26
C ALA A 965 -4.46 -39.18 52.15
N ASN A 966 -5.55 -38.48 51.80
CA ASN A 966 -6.83 -39.13 51.49
C ASN A 966 -7.00 -39.54 50.01
N LEU A 967 -6.04 -39.22 49.12
CA LEU A 967 -6.10 -39.67 47.73
C LEU A 967 -5.92 -41.18 47.62
N SER A 968 -5.05 -41.82 48.43
CA SER A 968 -4.84 -43.27 48.34
C SER A 968 -6.13 -44.07 48.52
N ASN A 969 -6.99 -43.66 49.47
CA ASN A 969 -8.27 -44.32 49.72
C ASN A 969 -9.30 -44.15 48.59
N ILE A 970 -9.21 -43.09 47.79
CA ILE A 970 -10.10 -42.84 46.64
C ILE A 970 -9.62 -43.61 45.40
N PHE A 971 -8.30 -43.79 45.24
CA PHE A 971 -7.72 -44.46 44.08
C PHE A 971 -7.56 -45.98 44.26
N ASP A 972 -7.54 -46.49 45.50
CA ASP A 972 -7.57 -47.94 45.78
C ASP A 972 -8.89 -48.61 45.38
N THR A 973 -9.93 -47.84 45.03
CA THR A 973 -11.27 -48.35 44.66
C THR A 973 -11.63 -48.22 43.18
N HIS A 974 -10.83 -47.52 42.35
CA HIS A 974 -11.18 -47.23 40.96
C HIS A 974 -9.99 -47.37 39.98
N CYS A 975 -9.89 -48.52 39.32
CA CYS A 975 -8.78 -48.92 38.42
C CYS A 975 -9.01 -48.60 36.93
N CYS A 976 -9.37 -47.37 36.53
CA CYS A 976 -9.39 -47.02 35.11
C CYS A 976 -8.23 -46.09 34.73
N SER A 977 -7.74 -46.21 33.49
CA SER A 977 -6.56 -45.48 33.00
C SER A 977 -6.71 -43.95 33.08
N ILE A 978 -7.93 -43.44 33.03
CA ILE A 978 -8.21 -41.99 33.13
C ILE A 978 -8.00 -41.50 34.56
N CYS A 979 -8.38 -42.30 35.57
CA CYS A 979 -8.10 -42.00 36.98
C CYS A 979 -6.60 -41.89 37.21
N GLU A 980 -5.84 -42.84 36.65
CA GLU A 980 -4.39 -42.87 36.77
C GLU A 980 -3.74 -41.64 36.11
N GLN A 981 -4.16 -41.28 34.89
CA GLN A 981 -3.65 -40.08 34.22
C GLN A 981 -4.02 -38.79 34.95
N LEU A 982 -5.25 -38.67 35.46
CA LEU A 982 -5.67 -37.53 36.26
C LEU A 982 -4.88 -37.46 37.58
N PHE A 983 -4.60 -38.60 38.20
CA PHE A 983 -3.78 -38.68 39.41
C PHE A 983 -2.32 -38.27 39.15
N ILE A 984 -1.71 -38.75 38.07
CA ILE A 984 -0.37 -38.33 37.63
C ILE A 984 -0.35 -36.83 37.41
N PHE A 985 -1.34 -36.31 36.67
CA PHE A 985 -1.47 -34.87 36.45
C PHE A 985 -1.60 -34.13 37.77
N LEU A 986 -2.51 -34.51 38.67
CA LEU A 986 -2.73 -33.87 39.97
C LEU A 986 -1.47 -33.88 40.85
N ARG A 987 -0.70 -34.97 40.81
CA ARG A 987 0.56 -35.12 41.56
C ARG A 987 1.73 -34.34 40.94
N ASP A 988 1.71 -34.08 39.65
CA ASP A 988 2.74 -33.27 38.98
C ASP A 988 2.57 -31.78 39.33
N THR A 989 3.45 -31.28 40.19
CA THR A 989 3.45 -29.89 40.67
C THR A 989 3.91 -28.87 39.61
N ARG A 990 4.41 -29.32 38.46
CA ARG A 990 4.93 -28.45 37.39
C ARG A 990 3.93 -28.20 36.28
N THR A 991 3.01 -29.13 36.04
CA THR A 991 1.98 -29.01 35.01
C THR A 991 0.69 -28.43 35.60
N PHE A 992 0.30 -27.25 35.11
CA PHE A 992 -0.91 -26.53 35.54
C PHE A 992 -2.10 -26.74 34.61
N GLU A 993 -1.86 -27.14 33.37
CA GLU A 993 -2.86 -27.39 32.35
C GLU A 993 -2.54 -28.72 31.67
N ASN A 994 -3.56 -29.56 31.47
CA ASN A 994 -3.41 -30.79 30.71
C ASN A 994 -4.72 -31.16 30.02
N THR A 995 -4.59 -31.73 28.83
CA THR A 995 -5.73 -32.12 27.98
C THR A 995 -5.93 -33.63 28.01
N PHE A 996 -7.11 -34.06 28.44
CA PHE A 996 -7.51 -35.46 28.54
C PHE A 996 -8.40 -35.85 27.37
N ILE A 997 -8.17 -37.03 26.80
CA ILE A 997 -9.06 -37.66 25.82
C ILE A 997 -9.86 -38.75 26.54
N ILE A 998 -11.16 -38.53 26.70
CA ILE A 998 -12.02 -39.34 27.55
C ILE A 998 -13.06 -40.05 26.69
N PRO A 999 -13.07 -41.39 26.66
CA PRO A 999 -14.13 -42.16 26.04
C PRO A 999 -15.52 -41.72 26.53
N LYS A 1000 -16.49 -41.68 25.61
CA LYS A 1000 -17.83 -41.14 25.84
C LYS A 1000 -18.57 -41.89 26.96
N ASP A 1001 -18.34 -43.18 27.12
CA ASP A 1001 -18.90 -43.99 28.21
C ASP A 1001 -18.26 -43.68 29.58
N LYS A 1002 -17.08 -43.06 29.60
CA LYS A 1002 -16.35 -42.69 30.82
C LYS A 1002 -16.51 -41.22 31.22
N ILE A 1003 -17.17 -40.38 30.42
CA ILE A 1003 -17.30 -38.95 30.75
C ILE A 1003 -18.07 -38.70 32.05
N GLY A 1004 -19.09 -39.52 32.34
CA GLY A 1004 -19.82 -39.44 33.61
C GLY A 1004 -18.94 -39.79 34.81
N HIS A 1005 -18.08 -40.80 34.66
CA HIS A 1005 -17.11 -41.19 35.69
C HIS A 1005 -16.04 -40.10 35.89
N PHE A 1006 -15.53 -39.53 34.80
CA PHE A 1006 -14.55 -38.45 34.85
C PHE A 1006 -15.11 -37.20 35.54
N ASN A 1007 -16.31 -36.74 35.15
CA ASN A 1007 -16.97 -35.60 35.78
C ASN A 1007 -17.24 -35.85 37.27
N MET A 1008 -17.64 -37.08 37.64
CA MET A 1008 -17.83 -37.46 39.05
C MET A 1008 -16.53 -37.35 39.85
N ILE A 1009 -15.38 -37.69 39.26
CA ILE A 1009 -14.08 -37.61 39.92
C ILE A 1009 -13.61 -36.15 40.00
N VAL A 1010 -13.65 -35.40 38.90
CA VAL A 1010 -13.18 -34.02 38.86
C VAL A 1010 -14.01 -33.12 39.80
N ASN A 1011 -15.32 -33.35 39.89
CA ASN A 1011 -16.19 -32.60 40.82
C ASN A 1011 -15.90 -32.89 42.31
N LYS A 1012 -15.13 -33.93 42.64
CA LYS A 1012 -14.65 -34.16 44.02
C LYS A 1012 -13.38 -33.38 44.35
N PHE A 1013 -12.78 -32.71 43.36
CA PHE A 1013 -11.54 -31.94 43.49
C PHE A 1013 -11.80 -30.46 43.22
N ASP A 1014 -12.18 -29.70 44.25
CA ASP A 1014 -12.04 -28.25 44.23
C ASP A 1014 -10.56 -27.91 44.48
N PRO A 1015 -9.83 -27.23 43.57
CA PRO A 1015 -10.32 -26.26 42.58
C PRO A 1015 -9.77 -26.55 41.15
N LEU A 1016 -10.51 -27.32 40.36
CA LEU A 1016 -10.18 -27.60 38.95
C LEU A 1016 -11.13 -26.85 38.02
N ILE A 1017 -10.59 -26.09 37.07
CA ILE A 1017 -11.37 -25.47 35.99
C ILE A 1017 -11.40 -26.43 34.81
N ILE A 1018 -12.61 -26.83 34.40
CA ILE A 1018 -12.83 -27.69 33.24
C ILE A 1018 -13.20 -26.83 32.03
N MET A 1019 -12.38 -26.87 30.98
CA MET A 1019 -12.71 -26.32 29.68
C MET A 1019 -12.94 -27.45 28.68
N THR A 1020 -14.20 -27.70 28.34
CA THR A 1020 -14.56 -28.68 27.32
C THR A 1020 -14.32 -28.09 25.94
N LYS A 1021 -13.49 -28.77 25.13
CA LYS A 1021 -13.44 -28.53 23.68
C LYS A 1021 -14.27 -29.61 23.00
N SER A 1022 -14.84 -29.25 21.85
CA SER A 1022 -15.76 -30.03 21.02
C SER A 1022 -15.40 -31.52 20.89
N MET A 1023 -16.40 -32.37 20.62
CA MET A 1023 -16.19 -33.79 20.27
C MET A 1023 -15.11 -33.92 19.19
N ILE A 1024 -14.14 -34.82 19.42
CA ILE A 1024 -13.19 -35.24 18.39
C ILE A 1024 -13.99 -36.09 17.37
N SER A 1025 -13.63 -36.02 16.08
CA SER A 1025 -14.39 -36.61 14.96
C SER A 1025 -14.64 -38.12 15.05
N ASP A 1026 -13.88 -38.83 15.89
CA ASP A 1026 -14.21 -40.20 16.25
C ASP A 1026 -15.24 -40.18 17.38
N LYS A 1027 -16.49 -40.56 17.04
CA LYS A 1027 -17.75 -40.47 17.83
C LYS A 1027 -17.72 -41.04 19.26
N GLU A 1028 -16.59 -41.55 19.72
CA GLU A 1028 -16.44 -42.29 20.97
C GLU A 1028 -15.58 -41.59 22.02
N SER A 1029 -15.03 -40.38 21.80
CA SER A 1029 -14.25 -39.67 22.84
C SER A 1029 -14.43 -38.14 22.87
N HIS A 1030 -14.17 -37.54 24.04
CA HIS A 1030 -14.21 -36.10 24.30
C HIS A 1030 -12.82 -35.59 24.67
N GLN A 1031 -12.46 -34.40 24.17
CA GLN A 1031 -11.25 -33.72 24.58
C GLN A 1031 -11.57 -32.69 25.68
N ILE A 1032 -11.12 -32.94 26.90
CA ILE A 1032 -11.38 -32.07 28.04
C ILE A 1032 -10.07 -31.50 28.55
N ASN A 1033 -9.97 -30.17 28.59
CA ASN A 1033 -8.80 -29.49 29.12
C ASN A 1033 -9.04 -29.11 30.58
N ILE A 1034 -8.15 -29.52 31.48
CA ILE A 1034 -8.25 -29.22 32.91
C ILE A 1034 -7.11 -28.29 33.31
N ILE A 1035 -7.47 -27.22 34.02
CA ILE A 1035 -6.52 -26.30 34.64
C ILE A 1035 -6.61 -26.44 36.15
N LYS A 1036 -5.47 -26.67 36.82
CA LYS A 1036 -5.37 -26.60 38.28
C LYS A 1036 -5.40 -25.14 38.70
N MET A 1037 -6.36 -24.76 39.54
CA MET A 1037 -6.21 -23.49 40.26
C MET A 1037 -5.24 -23.70 41.41
N THR A 1038 -4.19 -22.89 41.46
CA THR A 1038 -3.36 -22.79 42.66
C THR A 1038 -4.10 -21.98 43.71
N THR A 1039 -4.08 -22.40 44.97
CA THR A 1039 -4.60 -21.57 46.06
C THR A 1039 -3.74 -20.30 46.18
N CYS A 1040 -4.28 -19.22 46.75
CA CYS A 1040 -3.60 -17.93 46.90
C CYS A 1040 -2.19 -18.06 47.54
N ASP A 1041 -2.03 -19.03 48.44
CA ASP A 1041 -0.76 -19.31 49.12
C ASP A 1041 0.27 -20.03 48.22
N GLU A 1042 -0.17 -20.76 47.20
CA GLU A 1042 0.70 -21.42 46.22
C GLU A 1042 1.27 -20.46 45.19
N GLU A 1043 0.51 -19.42 44.76
CA GLU A 1043 1.05 -18.34 43.92
C GLU A 1043 2.09 -17.51 44.69
N ILE A 1044 1.83 -17.19 45.96
CA ILE A 1044 2.79 -16.49 46.82
C ILE A 1044 4.03 -17.36 47.05
N CYS A 1045 3.86 -18.66 47.32
CA CYS A 1045 4.99 -19.60 47.40
C CYS A 1045 5.75 -19.72 46.08
N ARG A 1046 5.08 -19.71 44.93
CA ARG A 1046 5.71 -19.76 43.60
C ARG A 1046 6.54 -18.51 43.33
N GLU A 1047 5.99 -17.33 43.57
CA GLU A 1047 6.71 -16.06 43.42
C GLU A 1047 7.87 -15.96 44.43
N ASN A 1048 7.66 -16.40 45.67
CA ASN A 1048 8.74 -16.49 46.67
C ASN A 1048 9.83 -17.49 46.25
N ASN A 1049 9.47 -18.64 45.68
CA ASN A 1049 10.41 -19.62 45.14
C ASN A 1049 11.14 -19.11 43.90
N LEU A 1050 10.47 -18.35 43.03
CA LEU A 1050 11.09 -17.67 41.90
C LEU A 1050 12.13 -16.65 42.42
N LEU A 1051 11.75 -15.78 43.34
CA LEU A 1051 12.66 -14.80 43.96
C LEU A 1051 13.82 -15.48 44.72
N ARG A 1052 13.59 -16.61 45.40
CA ARG A 1052 14.65 -17.41 46.03
C ARG A 1052 15.58 -18.05 45.00
N SER A 1053 15.03 -18.55 43.89
CA SER A 1053 15.82 -19.11 42.79
C SER A 1053 16.68 -18.05 42.11
N LEU A 1054 16.18 -16.81 41.99
CA LEU A 1054 16.94 -15.69 41.47
C LEU A 1054 18.08 -15.29 42.43
N LEU A 1055 17.81 -15.30 43.74
CA LEU A 1055 18.82 -15.02 44.78
C LEU A 1055 19.89 -16.12 44.87
N SER A 1056 19.51 -17.40 44.75
CA SER A 1056 20.47 -18.51 44.75
C SER A 1056 21.34 -18.51 43.50
N HIS A 1057 20.78 -18.13 42.35
CA HIS A 1057 21.56 -17.97 41.11
C HIS A 1057 22.64 -16.88 41.26
N PHE A 1058 22.34 -15.81 42.00
CA PHE A 1058 23.26 -14.72 42.35
C PHE A 1058 24.33 -15.15 43.37
N GLN A 1059 23.94 -15.90 44.42
CA GLN A 1059 24.90 -16.41 45.41
C GLN A 1059 25.88 -17.43 44.82
N LEU A 1060 25.40 -18.31 43.93
CA LEU A 1060 26.23 -19.27 43.21
C LEU A 1060 27.21 -18.59 42.25
N SER A 1061 26.83 -17.49 41.60
CA SER A 1061 27.75 -16.73 40.74
C SER A 1061 28.87 -16.07 41.54
N ASN A 1062 28.56 -15.50 42.71
CA ASN A 1062 29.56 -14.88 43.59
C ASN A 1062 30.47 -15.92 44.28
N GLN A 1063 29.94 -17.10 44.62
CA GLN A 1063 30.75 -18.19 45.21
C GLN A 1063 31.68 -18.86 44.20
N ALA A 1064 31.24 -19.07 42.95
CA ALA A 1064 32.08 -19.60 41.87
C ALA A 1064 33.27 -18.67 41.59
N GLU A 1065 33.09 -17.36 41.73
CA GLU A 1065 34.17 -16.39 41.57
C GLU A 1065 35.16 -16.45 42.73
N HIS A 1066 34.71 -16.48 43.99
CA HIS A 1066 35.61 -16.66 45.14
C HIS A 1066 36.40 -17.98 45.09
N GLN A 1067 35.84 -19.05 44.54
CA GLN A 1067 36.56 -20.31 44.27
C GLN A 1067 37.52 -20.21 43.06
N SER A 1068 37.15 -19.47 42.02
CA SER A 1068 38.00 -19.23 40.84
C SER A 1068 39.20 -18.32 41.16
N ASP A 1069 39.01 -17.33 42.02
CA ASP A 1069 40.03 -16.33 42.38
C ASP A 1069 41.01 -16.88 43.43
N THR A 1070 40.53 -17.79 44.30
CA THR A 1070 41.40 -18.59 45.19
C THR A 1070 42.16 -19.70 44.44
N THR A 1071 41.63 -20.24 43.33
CA THR A 1071 42.39 -21.16 42.45
C THR A 1071 43.36 -20.42 41.53
N ARG A 1072 43.06 -19.19 41.10
CA ARG A 1072 43.95 -18.34 40.29
C ARG A 1072 45.13 -17.78 41.11
N LYS A 1073 44.90 -17.40 42.38
CA LYS A 1073 45.97 -16.98 43.31
C LYS A 1073 46.87 -18.13 43.80
N LYS A 1074 46.45 -19.40 43.70
CA LYS A 1074 47.29 -20.57 44.03
C LYS A 1074 48.22 -21.05 42.90
N ARG A 1075 48.08 -20.54 41.66
CA ARG A 1075 48.88 -20.97 40.49
C ARG A 1075 50.07 -20.07 40.13
N PHE A 1076 50.37 -19.03 40.89
CA PHE A 1076 51.59 -18.24 40.74
C PHE A 1076 52.33 -18.09 42.07
N LYS A 1077 53.03 -19.15 42.48
CA LYS A 1077 54.29 -19.02 43.20
C LYS A 1077 55.41 -19.20 42.16
N PRO A 1078 56.32 -18.24 41.96
CA PRO A 1078 57.53 -18.50 41.20
C PRO A 1078 58.46 -19.35 42.08
N SER A 1079 58.76 -20.58 41.65
CA SER A 1079 59.95 -21.29 42.10
C SER A 1079 61.14 -20.86 41.25
N MET A 1080 62.27 -20.63 41.92
CA MET A 1080 63.61 -20.35 41.38
C MET A 1080 63.97 -21.18 40.15
#